data_AF-A0A1G3A499-F1
#
_entry.id   AF-A0A1G3A499-F1
#
_cell.length_a   1.000
_cell.length_b   1.000
_cell.length_c   1.000
_cell.angle_alpha   90.00
_cell.angle_beta   90.00
_cell.angle_gamma   90.00
#
_symmetry.space_group_name_H-M   'P 1'
#
loop_
_entity.id
_entity.type
_entity.pdbx_description
1 polymer ?
#
loop_
_entity_poly.entity_id
_entity_poly.type
_entity_poly.pdbx_seq_one_letter_code
_entity_poly.pdbx_strand_id
1 'polypeptide(L)'
;MDYICGKGVDGNHLFWLFLKENLTMKNILMLKFIGIFVLMLMSVPSTLANVTTDLEEAEEFYKTRKYDQAAQGYQNVIHKADPNVAGDIELAFQARRRLPLVYLAADRQPQAQADVLELLAKNHDHPRLPHAVHEIVEEAKKLDLTLQAGQICQNILASQPNHPQAIWLKMGVAIANAYMGNDSAVDSTLRNIIAQHAGDDRAAEALGQTAWAYRKLDKNAQARNVYQYVVDNWPDKDRAIFSQRGLVLCSIALDDDAGAEVALQKLFAEYEGNKYMAEIVRNIAGAYSKKGKANEAVTLHQYVVDKHPESPEALWCQRDMIIYDIDAGDGQAVEAALQKLVTGFAGRTQLPEALAGIGEHYRRRGNLQNARQIHQTIIDKWPQTEHAVTSQTAVTEIDILLLVQSGKEQEVQQALSNLIATYRTDPALPRILAHVGDQYQRVGKYENAEALYRQVIDIVPLTERAADVQGAIGWTYVKRELYDQAAREYGKVVEIYPKSNWAPNGQFWVAQCYYKKGDLEQAVAEYQKVIEMYPDSKQAGFARRRIAVIQDMQDHAVPPRPEMNQSETGQISADCSCGPSALVVLAGLLGVSLDGQEMTQLAGTDEQGLTSMYGLAQAARAKGLKATGMKLSFEDLNKLGKPVIAFVGGTHFTVIKRAGKTDVVEANKKGGETVISQEDFCRTWDGYVLILEKTA
;
A
#
# COMPACT_ATOMS: atom_id res chain seq x y z
N MET A 1 -23.71 -4.67 55.50
CA MET A 1 -24.65 -5.39 56.37
C MET A 1 -25.91 -5.64 55.57
N ASP A 2 -26.12 -6.92 55.28
CA ASP A 2 -27.39 -7.64 55.11
C ASP A 2 -28.49 -7.22 54.12
N TYR A 3 -28.72 -8.19 53.21
CA TYR A 3 -30.00 -8.84 52.87
C TYR A 3 -30.99 -8.20 51.86
N ILE A 4 -31.01 -8.84 50.68
CA ILE A 4 -32.15 -9.55 50.04
C ILE A 4 -33.35 -8.77 49.44
N CYS A 5 -33.63 -9.24 48.22
CA CYS A 5 -34.91 -9.39 47.50
C CYS A 5 -35.29 -8.34 46.46
N GLY A 6 -35.37 -8.82 45.22
CA GLY A 6 -36.04 -8.17 44.13
C GLY A 6 -37.56 -8.41 44.12
N LYS A 7 -38.21 -7.62 43.26
CA LYS A 7 -39.48 -7.76 42.52
C LYS A 7 -39.73 -6.33 42.00
N GLY A 8 -39.81 -6.03 40.71
CA GLY A 8 -40.53 -6.74 39.66
C GLY A 8 -41.88 -6.03 39.44
N VAL A 9 -42.05 -5.49 38.24
CA VAL A 9 -43.32 -5.12 37.55
C VAL A 9 -43.75 -3.63 37.56
N ASP A 10 -43.51 -3.02 36.40
CA ASP A 10 -44.39 -2.23 35.50
C ASP A 10 -45.43 -1.22 36.02
N GLY A 11 -45.50 -0.09 35.29
CA GLY A 11 -46.78 0.55 34.95
C GLY A 11 -46.90 2.03 35.28
N ASN A 12 -46.55 2.88 34.30
CA ASN A 12 -46.81 4.33 34.21
C ASN A 12 -48.13 4.82 34.84
N HIS A 13 -48.09 5.90 35.64
CA HIS A 13 -48.81 7.17 35.37
C HIS A 13 -48.64 8.24 36.49
N LEU A 14 -48.71 9.53 36.07
CA LEU A 14 -48.87 10.80 36.82
C LEU A 14 -47.54 11.46 37.27
N PHE A 15 -46.92 12.43 36.60
CA PHE A 15 -47.34 13.70 35.94
C PHE A 15 -47.87 14.80 36.91
N TRP A 16 -46.91 15.61 37.40
CA TRP A 16 -46.92 17.06 37.71
C TRP A 16 -47.44 17.67 39.02
N LEU A 17 -46.56 18.45 39.67
CA LEU A 17 -46.73 19.86 40.11
C LEU A 17 -45.32 20.44 40.43
N PHE A 18 -44.69 21.22 39.53
CA PHE A 18 -44.64 22.71 39.48
C PHE A 18 -44.01 23.34 40.75
N LEU A 19 -42.75 23.80 40.82
CA LEU A 19 -42.03 24.93 40.16
C LEU A 19 -41.74 26.08 41.14
N LYS A 20 -40.60 26.77 40.89
CA LYS A 20 -40.09 28.07 41.39
C LYS A 20 -39.26 28.03 42.70
N GLU A 21 -38.05 28.61 42.79
CA GLU A 21 -37.49 29.84 42.19
C GLU A 21 -35.96 29.76 41.93
N ASN A 22 -35.51 30.02 40.70
CA ASN A 22 -34.76 31.21 40.20
C ASN A 22 -33.21 31.10 40.31
N LEU A 23 -32.48 30.79 39.22
CA LEU A 23 -32.07 31.64 38.07
C LEU A 23 -30.83 32.52 38.35
N THR A 24 -29.70 32.14 37.76
CA THR A 24 -28.77 33.09 37.14
C THR A 24 -28.39 32.60 35.74
N MET A 25 -28.56 33.52 34.78
CA MET A 25 -28.46 33.33 33.35
C MET A 25 -27.01 33.10 32.88
N LYS A 26 -26.77 31.97 32.19
CA LYS A 26 -25.78 31.89 31.09
C LYS A 26 -25.91 30.68 30.13
N ASN A 27 -26.89 29.79 30.32
CA ASN A 27 -27.04 28.57 29.50
C ASN A 27 -28.38 28.46 28.73
N ILE A 28 -28.96 29.58 28.26
CA ILE A 28 -30.10 29.55 27.33
C ILE A 28 -29.74 30.31 26.05
N LEU A 29 -28.78 29.75 25.30
CA LEU A 29 -28.63 30.04 23.87
C LEU A 29 -28.12 28.84 23.04
N MET A 30 -28.01 27.67 23.64
CA MET A 30 -27.50 26.45 22.98
C MET A 30 -28.41 25.25 23.30
N LEU A 31 -29.70 25.33 22.97
CA LEU A 31 -30.61 24.17 22.91
C LEU A 31 -31.96 24.48 22.20
N LYS A 32 -31.93 25.38 21.21
CA LYS A 32 -33.02 25.56 20.23
C LYS A 32 -32.44 25.63 18.81
N PHE A 33 -31.86 24.55 18.30
CA PHE A 33 -31.60 24.39 16.85
C PHE A 33 -31.59 22.92 16.39
N ILE A 34 -32.25 22.02 17.13
CA ILE A 34 -32.52 20.64 16.70
C ILE A 34 -34.00 20.39 16.92
N GLY A 35 -34.76 20.26 15.83
CA GLY A 35 -36.19 19.92 15.86
C GLY A 35 -37.15 21.12 15.78
N ILE A 36 -37.12 21.85 14.66
CA ILE A 36 -38.27 22.37 13.89
C ILE A 36 -37.64 22.93 12.60
N PHE A 37 -37.55 22.09 11.56
CA PHE A 37 -37.67 22.55 10.18
C PHE A 37 -38.21 21.41 9.31
N VAL A 38 -39.16 20.66 9.86
CA VAL A 38 -40.08 19.82 9.10
C VAL A 38 -41.49 20.14 9.62
N LEU A 39 -42.23 20.86 8.77
CA LEU A 39 -43.71 21.00 8.64
C LEU A 39 -44.33 22.37 8.96
N MET A 40 -44.52 23.17 7.88
CA MET A 40 -45.75 23.86 7.43
C MET A 40 -45.38 25.17 6.68
N LEU A 41 -45.16 25.09 5.37
CA LEU A 41 -46.16 25.40 4.32
C LEU A 41 -46.37 26.91 4.07
N MET A 42 -45.49 27.49 3.24
CA MET A 42 -45.94 28.29 2.11
C MET A 42 -45.30 27.70 0.85
N SER A 43 -46.08 26.82 0.21
CA SER A 43 -46.04 26.41 -1.20
C SER A 43 -44.73 26.70 -1.97
N VAL A 44 -43.79 25.76 -1.89
CA VAL A 44 -42.87 25.49 -2.99
C VAL A 44 -43.25 24.09 -3.50
N PRO A 45 -43.46 23.88 -4.81
CA PRO A 45 -44.04 22.64 -5.30
C PRO A 45 -43.16 21.45 -4.96
N SER A 46 -43.76 20.39 -4.43
CA SER A 46 -43.20 19.05 -4.36
C SER A 46 -42.91 18.55 -5.79
N THR A 47 -41.67 18.73 -6.28
CA THR A 47 -41.05 18.08 -7.46
C THR A 47 -39.66 18.71 -7.76
N LEU A 48 -38.72 18.64 -6.82
CA LEU A 48 -37.29 18.80 -7.17
C LEU A 48 -36.51 17.59 -6.66
N ALA A 49 -36.24 16.66 -7.57
CA ALA A 49 -35.34 15.54 -7.36
C ALA A 49 -33.89 16.06 -7.29
N ASN A 50 -33.10 15.58 -6.33
CA ASN A 50 -31.71 15.99 -6.17
C ASN A 50 -30.81 15.23 -7.17
N VAL A 51 -30.42 15.89 -8.26
CA VAL A 51 -29.58 15.34 -9.34
C VAL A 51 -28.27 14.73 -8.83
N THR A 52 -27.71 15.29 -7.75
CA THR A 52 -26.50 14.76 -7.08
C THR A 52 -26.74 13.37 -6.51
N THR A 53 -27.87 13.18 -5.82
CA THR A 53 -28.25 11.88 -5.24
C THR A 53 -28.51 10.84 -6.33
N ASP A 54 -29.16 11.23 -7.43
CA ASP A 54 -29.36 10.34 -8.58
C ASP A 54 -28.01 9.86 -9.17
N LEU A 55 -26.99 10.73 -9.20
CA LEU A 55 -25.65 10.37 -9.68
C LEU A 55 -24.92 9.43 -8.72
N GLU A 56 -25.00 9.67 -7.41
CA GLU A 56 -24.41 8.79 -6.39
C GLU A 56 -25.01 7.38 -6.43
N GLU A 57 -26.34 7.29 -6.57
CA GLU A 57 -27.04 6.01 -6.74
C GLU A 57 -26.61 5.30 -8.04
N ALA A 58 -26.48 6.03 -9.16
CA ALA A 58 -26.02 5.47 -10.42
C ALA A 58 -24.57 4.93 -10.33
N GLU A 59 -23.67 5.65 -9.66
CA GLU A 59 -22.30 5.18 -9.41
C GLU A 59 -22.27 3.93 -8.53
N GLU A 60 -23.17 3.81 -7.54
CA GLU A 60 -23.28 2.61 -6.72
C GLU A 60 -23.80 1.40 -7.51
N PHE A 61 -24.78 1.60 -8.39
CA PHE A 61 -25.21 0.56 -9.33
C PHE A 61 -24.08 0.13 -10.26
N TYR A 62 -23.27 1.08 -10.75
CA TYR A 62 -22.10 0.76 -11.57
C TYR A 62 -21.07 -0.07 -10.79
N LYS A 63 -20.71 0.35 -9.57
CA LYS A 63 -19.76 -0.39 -8.71
C LYS A 63 -20.25 -1.80 -8.37
N THR A 64 -21.56 -1.96 -8.16
CA THR A 64 -22.20 -3.25 -7.88
C THR A 64 -22.54 -4.05 -9.14
N ARG A 65 -22.06 -3.62 -10.32
CA ARG A 65 -22.22 -4.27 -11.63
C ARG A 65 -23.67 -4.43 -12.10
N LYS A 66 -24.57 -3.57 -11.62
CA LYS A 66 -25.99 -3.52 -12.05
C LYS A 66 -26.15 -2.55 -13.21
N TYR A 67 -25.59 -2.91 -14.37
CA TYR A 67 -25.39 -1.97 -15.49
C TYR A 67 -26.69 -1.39 -16.06
N ASP A 68 -27.77 -2.15 -16.17
CA ASP A 68 -29.06 -1.59 -16.64
C ASP A 68 -29.61 -0.50 -15.70
N GLN A 69 -29.49 -0.72 -14.39
CA GLN A 69 -29.92 0.27 -13.39
C GLN A 69 -29.01 1.49 -13.39
N ALA A 70 -27.70 1.27 -13.52
CA ALA A 70 -26.73 2.36 -13.66
C ALA A 70 -27.01 3.21 -14.91
N ALA A 71 -27.27 2.58 -16.06
CA ALA A 71 -27.58 3.29 -17.31
C ALA A 71 -28.82 4.16 -17.15
N GLN A 72 -29.90 3.61 -16.57
CA GLN A 72 -31.11 4.37 -16.28
C GLN A 72 -30.84 5.53 -15.31
N GLY A 73 -30.03 5.30 -14.28
CA GLY A 73 -29.62 6.32 -13.31
C GLY A 73 -28.88 7.48 -13.99
N TYR A 74 -27.87 7.19 -14.80
CA TYR A 74 -27.12 8.22 -15.53
C TYR A 74 -27.99 8.98 -16.55
N GLN A 75 -28.90 8.29 -17.25
CA GLN A 75 -29.87 8.95 -18.14
C GLN A 75 -30.81 9.88 -17.37
N ASN A 76 -31.25 9.47 -16.17
CA ASN A 76 -32.09 10.30 -15.31
C ASN A 76 -31.34 11.56 -14.84
N VAL A 77 -30.06 11.43 -14.47
CA VAL A 77 -29.20 12.58 -14.12
C VAL A 77 -29.14 13.55 -15.29
N ILE A 78 -28.87 13.05 -16.50
CA ILE A 78 -28.78 13.89 -17.71
C ILE A 78 -30.12 14.58 -18.03
N HIS A 79 -31.23 13.88 -17.85
CA HIS A 79 -32.57 14.41 -18.13
C HIS A 79 -33.02 15.47 -17.11
N LYS A 80 -32.68 15.28 -15.84
CA LYS A 80 -33.07 16.17 -14.74
C LYS A 80 -32.17 17.39 -14.60
N ALA A 81 -30.92 17.32 -15.06
CA ALA A 81 -29.95 18.40 -14.97
C ALA A 81 -30.44 19.67 -15.69
N ASP A 82 -30.47 20.80 -14.97
CA ASP A 82 -30.77 22.10 -15.58
C ASP A 82 -29.57 22.60 -16.41
N PRO A 83 -29.72 22.82 -17.73
CA PRO A 83 -28.62 23.27 -18.58
C PRO A 83 -28.13 24.69 -18.28
N ASN A 84 -28.81 25.44 -17.40
CA ASN A 84 -28.41 26.79 -16.98
C ASN A 84 -27.71 26.82 -15.60
N VAL A 85 -27.67 25.69 -14.90
CA VAL A 85 -27.05 25.57 -13.59
C VAL A 85 -25.67 24.92 -13.74
N ALA A 86 -24.60 25.66 -13.46
CA ALA A 86 -23.22 25.18 -13.67
C ALA A 86 -22.92 23.84 -12.95
N GLY A 87 -23.48 23.64 -11.76
CA GLY A 87 -23.36 22.37 -11.03
C GLY A 87 -24.02 21.20 -11.75
N ASP A 88 -25.24 21.39 -12.25
CA ASP A 88 -25.99 20.37 -12.99
C ASP A 88 -25.36 20.05 -14.34
N ILE A 89 -24.77 21.04 -15.02
CA ILE A 89 -24.00 20.83 -16.26
C ILE A 89 -22.81 19.90 -16.00
N GLU A 90 -22.09 20.10 -14.89
CA GLU A 90 -20.97 19.24 -14.50
C GLU A 90 -21.45 17.83 -14.11
N LEU A 91 -22.55 17.70 -13.36
CA LEU A 91 -23.13 16.40 -13.02
C LEU A 91 -23.58 15.64 -14.28
N ALA A 92 -24.21 16.33 -15.24
CA ALA A 92 -24.59 15.75 -16.51
C ALA A 92 -23.37 15.34 -17.36
N PHE A 93 -22.27 16.11 -17.33
CA PHE A 93 -21.02 15.71 -17.96
C PHE A 93 -20.45 14.42 -17.32
N GLN A 94 -20.46 14.34 -15.98
CA GLN A 94 -20.02 13.15 -15.26
C GLN A 94 -20.85 11.90 -15.59
N ALA A 95 -22.17 12.05 -15.75
CA ALA A 95 -23.03 10.97 -16.20
C ALA A 95 -22.75 10.57 -17.67
N ARG A 96 -22.60 11.54 -18.59
CA ARG A 96 -22.31 11.27 -20.01
C ARG A 96 -21.01 10.51 -20.23
N ARG A 97 -19.95 10.79 -19.46
CA ARG A 97 -18.69 10.02 -19.58
C ARG A 97 -18.79 8.57 -19.08
N ARG A 98 -19.78 8.25 -18.24
CA ARG A 98 -19.98 6.91 -17.67
C ARG A 98 -20.85 6.01 -18.55
N LEU A 99 -21.86 6.57 -19.20
CA LEU A 99 -22.81 5.82 -20.03
C LEU A 99 -22.16 4.88 -21.06
N PRO A 100 -21.12 5.29 -21.83
CA PRO A 100 -20.46 4.39 -22.77
C PRO A 100 -19.91 3.12 -22.11
N LEU A 101 -19.33 3.23 -20.91
CA LEU A 101 -18.77 2.10 -20.16
C LEU A 101 -19.85 1.13 -19.71
N VAL A 102 -20.98 1.68 -19.23
CA VAL A 102 -22.12 0.88 -18.78
C VAL A 102 -22.72 0.10 -19.94
N TYR A 103 -22.89 0.73 -21.10
CA TYR A 103 -23.41 0.05 -22.28
C TYR A 103 -22.42 -0.96 -22.87
N LEU A 104 -21.12 -0.67 -22.86
CA LEU A 104 -20.10 -1.66 -23.21
C LEU A 104 -20.17 -2.88 -22.29
N ALA A 105 -20.29 -2.68 -20.98
CA ALA A 105 -20.40 -3.76 -20.00
C ALA A 105 -21.70 -4.58 -20.12
N ALA A 106 -22.75 -3.97 -20.69
CA ALA A 106 -24.02 -4.62 -21.00
C ALA A 106 -24.09 -5.19 -22.43
N ASP A 107 -22.97 -5.27 -23.15
CA ASP A 107 -22.86 -5.74 -24.54
C ASP A 107 -23.76 -4.97 -25.54
N ARG A 108 -23.92 -3.66 -25.31
CA ARG A 108 -24.74 -2.73 -26.10
C ARG A 108 -23.86 -1.73 -26.85
N GLN A 109 -23.00 -2.24 -27.74
CA GLN A 109 -22.02 -1.42 -28.47
C GLN A 109 -22.65 -0.26 -29.29
N PRO A 110 -23.80 -0.42 -30.00
CA PRO A 110 -24.39 0.68 -30.75
C PRO A 110 -24.81 1.86 -29.85
N GLN A 111 -25.36 1.56 -28.67
CA GLN A 111 -25.72 2.58 -27.68
C GLN A 111 -24.47 3.27 -27.12
N ALA A 112 -23.44 2.50 -26.78
CA ALA A 112 -22.17 3.06 -26.32
C ALA A 112 -21.55 4.00 -27.37
N GLN A 113 -21.60 3.64 -28.65
CA GLN A 113 -21.13 4.49 -29.74
C GLN A 113 -21.95 5.79 -29.88
N ALA A 114 -23.28 5.70 -29.75
CA ALA A 114 -24.15 6.87 -29.78
C ALA A 114 -23.85 7.84 -28.62
N ASP A 115 -23.59 7.32 -27.42
CA ASP A 115 -23.28 8.16 -26.26
C ASP A 115 -21.89 8.80 -26.33
N VAL A 116 -20.90 8.13 -26.91
CA VAL A 116 -19.60 8.77 -27.20
C VAL A 116 -19.79 9.95 -28.15
N LEU A 117 -20.61 9.79 -29.20
CA LEU A 117 -20.95 10.89 -30.10
C LEU A 117 -21.67 12.02 -29.38
N GLU A 118 -22.64 11.70 -28.52
CA GLU A 118 -23.36 12.71 -27.74
C GLU A 118 -22.44 13.45 -26.77
N LEU A 119 -21.56 12.75 -26.05
CA LEU A 119 -20.54 13.34 -25.18
C LEU A 119 -19.67 14.35 -25.95
N LEU A 120 -19.18 13.97 -27.14
CA LEU A 120 -18.36 14.86 -27.96
C LEU A 120 -19.14 16.07 -28.47
N ALA A 121 -20.42 15.91 -28.82
CA ALA A 121 -21.25 16.98 -29.35
C ALA A 121 -21.69 17.98 -28.26
N LYS A 122 -22.13 17.49 -27.11
CA LYS A 122 -22.67 18.30 -26.01
C LYS A 122 -21.60 18.99 -25.17
N ASN A 123 -20.37 18.48 -25.20
CA ASN A 123 -19.29 18.96 -24.33
C ASN A 123 -18.04 19.40 -25.12
N HIS A 124 -18.22 19.88 -26.35
CA HIS A 124 -17.12 20.25 -27.25
C HIS A 124 -16.14 21.28 -26.69
N ASP A 125 -16.62 22.22 -25.87
CA ASP A 125 -15.80 23.25 -25.20
C ASP A 125 -15.42 22.89 -23.76
N HIS A 126 -15.80 21.70 -23.28
CA HIS A 126 -15.54 21.31 -21.90
C HIS A 126 -14.03 21.01 -21.71
N PRO A 127 -13.35 21.66 -20.75
CA PRO A 127 -11.88 21.56 -20.62
C PRO A 127 -11.38 20.14 -20.31
N ARG A 128 -12.26 19.29 -19.74
CA ARG A 128 -11.99 17.88 -19.40
C ARG A 128 -12.46 16.88 -20.46
N LEU A 129 -12.96 17.32 -21.62
CA LEU A 129 -13.39 16.39 -22.68
C LEU A 129 -12.28 15.37 -23.08
N PRO A 130 -11.00 15.77 -23.26
CA PRO A 130 -9.93 14.81 -23.54
C PRO A 130 -9.75 13.77 -22.44
N HIS A 131 -9.87 14.20 -21.18
CA HIS A 131 -9.74 13.32 -20.02
C HIS A 131 -10.91 12.34 -19.96
N ALA A 132 -12.13 12.75 -20.31
CA ALA A 132 -13.28 11.84 -20.38
C ALA A 132 -13.10 10.76 -21.44
N VAL A 133 -12.57 11.10 -22.63
CA VAL A 133 -12.28 10.09 -23.68
C VAL A 133 -11.17 9.13 -23.24
N HIS A 134 -10.13 9.63 -22.57
CA HIS A 134 -9.13 8.77 -21.94
C HIS A 134 -9.75 7.84 -20.90
N GLU A 135 -10.50 8.38 -19.95
CA GLU A 135 -11.13 7.63 -18.86
C GLU A 135 -12.04 6.51 -19.39
N ILE A 136 -12.77 6.72 -20.49
CA ILE A 136 -13.57 5.66 -21.13
C ILE A 136 -12.68 4.47 -21.54
N VAL A 137 -11.50 4.70 -22.09
CA VAL A 137 -10.60 3.61 -22.48
C VAL A 137 -9.90 2.99 -21.24
N GLU A 138 -9.49 3.82 -20.28
CA GLU A 138 -8.83 3.35 -19.05
C GLU A 138 -9.77 2.52 -18.16
N GLU A 139 -11.01 2.94 -17.98
CA GLU A 139 -12.02 2.20 -17.22
C GLU A 139 -12.47 0.94 -17.97
N ALA A 140 -12.60 1.00 -19.30
CA ALA A 140 -12.89 -0.19 -20.10
C ALA A 140 -11.82 -1.28 -19.92
N LYS A 141 -10.55 -0.90 -19.74
CA LYS A 141 -9.48 -1.86 -19.39
C LYS A 141 -9.74 -2.61 -18.10
N LYS A 142 -10.29 -1.96 -17.07
CA LYS A 142 -10.63 -2.62 -15.79
C LYS A 142 -11.77 -3.63 -15.92
N LEU A 143 -12.52 -3.56 -17.02
CA LEU A 143 -13.61 -4.46 -17.37
C LEU A 143 -13.22 -5.48 -18.45
N ASP A 144 -11.95 -5.53 -18.87
CA ASP A 144 -11.47 -6.33 -20.00
C ASP A 144 -12.15 -5.99 -21.36
N LEU A 145 -12.56 -4.72 -21.53
CA LEU A 145 -13.27 -4.19 -22.69
C LEU A 145 -12.46 -3.19 -23.53
N THR A 146 -11.13 -3.19 -23.41
CA THR A 146 -10.25 -2.23 -24.10
C THR A 146 -10.39 -2.27 -25.62
N LEU A 147 -10.52 -3.46 -26.20
CA LEU A 147 -10.68 -3.63 -27.65
C LEU A 147 -11.96 -2.95 -28.14
N GLN A 148 -13.08 -3.19 -27.44
CA GLN A 148 -14.39 -2.67 -27.76
C GLN A 148 -14.42 -1.14 -27.65
N ALA A 149 -13.79 -0.58 -26.61
CA ALA A 149 -13.66 0.87 -26.46
C ALA A 149 -12.85 1.50 -27.62
N GLY A 150 -11.73 0.87 -28.01
CA GLY A 150 -10.95 1.31 -29.17
C GLY A 150 -11.71 1.21 -30.48
N GLN A 151 -12.48 0.13 -30.68
CA GLN A 151 -13.32 -0.09 -31.86
C GLN A 151 -14.42 0.97 -31.99
N ILE A 152 -15.07 1.38 -30.90
CA ILE A 152 -16.05 2.47 -30.93
C ILE A 152 -15.41 3.75 -31.50
N CYS A 153 -14.23 4.13 -31.00
CA CYS A 153 -13.54 5.31 -31.52
C CYS A 153 -13.19 5.18 -33.01
N GLN A 154 -12.71 4.00 -33.44
CA GLN A 154 -12.40 3.71 -34.84
C GLN A 154 -13.64 3.76 -35.74
N ASN A 155 -14.76 3.19 -35.30
CA ASN A 155 -16.01 3.17 -36.06
C ASN A 155 -16.59 4.57 -36.26
N ILE A 156 -16.50 5.42 -35.23
CA ILE A 156 -16.90 6.82 -35.35
C ILE A 156 -16.00 7.55 -36.35
N LEU A 157 -14.68 7.35 -36.28
CA LEU A 157 -13.74 7.95 -37.24
C LEU A 157 -13.96 7.45 -38.68
N ALA A 158 -14.31 6.19 -38.87
CA ALA A 158 -14.58 5.63 -40.20
C ALA A 158 -15.88 6.19 -40.81
N SER A 159 -16.92 6.37 -39.99
CA SER A 159 -18.20 6.94 -40.42
C SER A 159 -18.19 8.47 -40.54
N GLN A 160 -17.36 9.15 -39.75
CA GLN A 160 -17.24 10.62 -39.73
C GLN A 160 -15.76 11.06 -39.68
N PRO A 161 -14.99 10.89 -40.78
CA PRO A 161 -13.55 11.18 -40.79
C PRO A 161 -13.19 12.64 -40.46
N ASN A 162 -14.09 13.57 -40.80
CA ASN A 162 -13.91 15.00 -40.58
C ASN A 162 -14.62 15.51 -39.31
N HIS A 163 -14.92 14.64 -38.34
CA HIS A 163 -15.57 15.04 -37.10
C HIS A 163 -14.75 16.14 -36.38
N PRO A 164 -15.36 17.24 -35.87
CA PRO A 164 -14.62 18.34 -35.24
C PRO A 164 -13.76 17.94 -34.03
N GLN A 165 -14.15 16.85 -33.35
CA GLN A 165 -13.45 16.25 -32.22
C GLN A 165 -12.70 14.95 -32.58
N ALA A 166 -12.41 14.72 -33.88
CA ALA A 166 -11.72 13.52 -34.34
C ALA A 166 -10.38 13.28 -33.64
N ILE A 167 -9.70 14.34 -33.19
CA ILE A 167 -8.42 14.23 -32.48
C ILE A 167 -8.54 13.46 -31.16
N TRP A 168 -9.62 13.64 -30.40
CA TRP A 168 -9.86 12.91 -29.15
C TRP A 168 -10.22 11.46 -29.42
N LEU A 169 -10.95 11.17 -30.49
CA LEU A 169 -11.21 9.80 -30.92
C LEU A 169 -9.91 9.09 -31.31
N LYS A 170 -9.03 9.73 -32.08
CA LYS A 170 -7.72 9.17 -32.44
C LYS A 170 -6.85 8.95 -31.19
N MET A 171 -6.88 9.86 -30.23
CA MET A 171 -6.25 9.66 -28.92
C MET A 171 -6.81 8.42 -28.21
N GLY A 172 -8.14 8.24 -28.18
CA GLY A 172 -8.76 7.04 -27.63
C GLY A 172 -8.29 5.74 -28.31
N VAL A 173 -8.18 5.77 -29.65
CA VAL A 173 -7.61 4.65 -30.43
C VAL A 173 -6.14 4.37 -30.06
N ALA A 174 -5.32 5.42 -29.91
CA ALA A 174 -3.92 5.29 -29.53
C ALA A 174 -3.78 4.70 -28.11
N ILE A 175 -4.57 5.19 -27.15
CA ILE A 175 -4.57 4.69 -25.76
C ILE A 175 -5.02 3.22 -25.71
N ALA A 176 -6.07 2.85 -26.45
CA ALA A 176 -6.54 1.46 -26.52
C ALA A 176 -5.45 0.53 -27.08
N ASN A 177 -4.78 0.93 -28.16
CA ASN A 177 -3.68 0.16 -28.73
C ASN A 177 -2.47 0.10 -27.79
N ALA A 178 -2.17 1.16 -27.03
CA ALA A 178 -1.11 1.14 -26.03
C ALA A 178 -1.41 0.09 -24.95
N TYR A 179 -2.63 0.04 -24.42
CA TYR A 179 -3.06 -0.97 -23.44
C TYR A 179 -3.08 -2.39 -24.01
N MET A 180 -3.36 -2.54 -25.30
CA MET A 180 -3.26 -3.82 -26.01
C MET A 180 -1.83 -4.22 -26.39
N GLY A 181 -0.83 -3.36 -26.15
CA GLY A 181 0.57 -3.61 -26.49
C GLY A 181 0.91 -3.46 -27.98
N ASN A 182 0.03 -2.87 -28.78
CA ASN A 182 0.24 -2.66 -30.21
C ASN A 182 0.94 -1.33 -30.51
N ASP A 183 2.24 -1.26 -30.19
CA ASP A 183 3.03 -0.03 -30.30
C ASP A 183 3.09 0.52 -31.75
N SER A 184 3.08 -0.36 -32.76
CA SER A 184 3.06 0.05 -34.17
C SER A 184 1.79 0.83 -34.56
N ALA A 185 0.63 0.42 -34.04
CA ALA A 185 -0.63 1.12 -34.29
C ALA A 185 -0.70 2.45 -33.52
N VAL A 186 -0.09 2.51 -32.33
CA VAL A 186 0.07 3.78 -31.59
C VAL A 186 0.88 4.76 -32.42
N ASP A 187 2.08 4.38 -32.86
CA ASP A 187 2.95 5.23 -33.66
C ASP A 187 2.26 5.73 -34.94
N SER A 188 1.57 4.83 -35.66
CA SER A 188 0.79 5.21 -36.84
C SER A 188 -0.29 6.25 -36.52
N THR A 189 -1.00 6.06 -35.41
CA THR A 189 -2.08 6.97 -34.98
C THR A 189 -1.51 8.34 -34.57
N LEU A 190 -0.42 8.36 -33.80
CA LEU A 190 0.22 9.60 -33.38
C LEU A 190 0.78 10.39 -34.57
N ARG A 191 1.43 9.72 -35.53
CA ARG A 191 1.88 10.36 -36.79
C ARG A 191 0.72 10.95 -37.57
N ASN A 192 -0.43 10.27 -37.61
CA ASN A 192 -1.62 10.79 -38.25
C ASN A 192 -2.15 12.06 -37.55
N ILE A 193 -2.18 12.08 -36.21
CA ILE A 193 -2.55 13.28 -35.43
C ILE A 193 -1.59 14.43 -35.77
N ILE A 194 -0.28 14.20 -35.69
CA ILE A 194 0.75 15.19 -35.99
C ILE A 194 0.57 15.75 -37.41
N ALA A 195 0.44 14.89 -38.42
CA ALA A 195 0.37 15.31 -39.82
C ALA A 195 -0.86 16.19 -40.12
N GLN A 196 -1.97 15.97 -39.42
CA GLN A 196 -3.24 16.67 -39.68
C GLN A 196 -3.48 17.86 -38.75
N HIS A 197 -2.79 17.91 -37.61
CA HIS A 197 -3.09 18.85 -36.52
C HIS A 197 -1.83 19.50 -35.91
N ALA A 198 -0.73 19.61 -36.67
CA ALA A 198 0.53 20.19 -36.15
C ALA A 198 0.38 21.60 -35.55
N GLY A 199 -0.50 22.43 -36.10
CA GLY A 199 -0.79 23.78 -35.59
C GLY A 199 -1.91 23.87 -34.55
N ASP A 200 -2.46 22.73 -34.11
CA ASP A 200 -3.59 22.64 -33.17
C ASP A 200 -3.08 22.19 -31.80
N ASP A 201 -3.30 23.02 -30.79
CA ASP A 201 -2.86 22.77 -29.41
C ASP A 201 -3.44 21.48 -28.81
N ARG A 202 -4.55 20.99 -29.38
CA ARG A 202 -5.16 19.71 -28.99
C ARG A 202 -4.25 18.51 -29.31
N ALA A 203 -3.33 18.64 -30.27
CA ALA A 203 -2.38 17.58 -30.61
C ALA A 203 -1.41 17.30 -29.45
N ALA A 204 -0.87 18.35 -28.84
CA ALA A 204 0.01 18.23 -27.67
C ALA A 204 -0.68 17.48 -26.52
N GLU A 205 -1.95 17.79 -26.26
CA GLU A 205 -2.75 17.09 -25.26
C GLU A 205 -2.98 15.61 -25.62
N ALA A 206 -3.40 15.32 -26.85
CA ALA A 206 -3.66 13.96 -27.30
C ALA A 206 -2.43 13.05 -27.17
N LEU A 207 -1.25 13.57 -27.56
CA LEU A 207 0.01 12.88 -27.41
C LEU A 207 0.40 12.73 -25.93
N GLY A 208 0.25 13.78 -25.12
CA GLY A 208 0.55 13.76 -23.69
C GLY A 208 -0.29 12.75 -22.89
N GLN A 209 -1.58 12.62 -23.22
CA GLN A 209 -2.48 11.61 -22.64
C GLN A 209 -2.08 10.19 -23.07
N THR A 210 -1.68 10.00 -24.33
CA THR A 210 -1.16 8.71 -24.82
C THR A 210 0.14 8.33 -24.10
N ALA A 211 1.06 9.28 -23.93
CA ALA A 211 2.30 9.07 -23.17
C ALA A 211 2.02 8.73 -21.70
N TRP A 212 0.99 9.34 -21.10
CA TRP A 212 0.56 9.01 -19.75
C TRP A 212 0.05 7.58 -19.65
N ALA A 213 -0.71 7.11 -20.65
CA ALA A 213 -1.16 5.72 -20.71
C ALA A 213 0.04 4.76 -20.78
N TYR A 214 1.09 5.08 -21.56
CA TYR A 214 2.33 4.30 -21.56
C TYR A 214 3.02 4.28 -20.19
N ARG A 215 3.10 5.41 -19.49
CA ARG A 215 3.68 5.46 -18.15
C ARG A 215 2.91 4.60 -17.13
N LYS A 216 1.58 4.54 -17.25
CA LYS A 216 0.73 3.65 -16.43
C LYS A 216 0.99 2.16 -16.69
N LEU A 217 1.50 1.82 -17.87
CA LEU A 217 1.93 0.47 -18.25
C LEU A 217 3.40 0.19 -17.90
N ASP A 218 4.07 1.11 -17.21
CA ASP A 218 5.51 1.08 -16.94
C ASP A 218 6.40 1.09 -18.21
N LYS A 219 5.82 1.47 -19.36
CA LYS A 219 6.52 1.66 -20.64
C LYS A 219 7.16 3.06 -20.70
N ASN A 220 8.06 3.33 -19.76
CA ASN A 220 8.63 4.67 -19.54
C ASN A 220 9.48 5.17 -20.71
N ALA A 221 10.12 4.29 -21.49
CA ALA A 221 10.89 4.68 -22.67
C ALA A 221 10.00 5.21 -23.80
N GLN A 222 8.90 4.49 -24.10
CA GLN A 222 7.90 4.91 -25.07
C GLN A 222 7.23 6.22 -24.64
N ALA A 223 6.83 6.32 -23.37
CA ALA A 223 6.25 7.54 -22.81
C ALA A 223 7.21 8.74 -22.95
N ARG A 224 8.50 8.56 -22.62
CA ARG A 224 9.51 9.60 -22.73
C ARG A 224 9.64 10.13 -24.16
N ASN A 225 9.67 9.25 -25.16
CA ASN A 225 9.77 9.66 -26.56
C ASN A 225 8.59 10.54 -27.00
N VAL A 226 7.36 10.17 -26.60
CA VAL A 226 6.17 10.94 -26.93
C VAL A 226 6.16 12.29 -26.18
N TYR A 227 6.52 12.31 -24.89
CA TYR A 227 6.62 13.56 -24.14
C TYR A 227 7.70 14.50 -24.71
N GLN A 228 8.84 13.96 -25.12
CA GLN A 228 9.93 14.74 -25.71
C GLN A 228 9.46 15.43 -26.98
N TYR A 229 8.77 14.68 -27.85
CA TYR A 229 8.18 15.23 -29.06
C TYR A 229 7.21 16.38 -28.74
N VAL A 230 6.37 16.23 -27.70
CA VAL A 230 5.42 17.30 -27.32
C VAL A 230 6.16 18.56 -26.88
N VAL A 231 7.17 18.41 -26.02
CA VAL A 231 7.95 19.53 -25.50
C VAL A 231 8.75 20.25 -26.60
N ASP A 232 9.29 19.51 -27.57
CA ASP A 232 10.11 20.09 -28.65
C ASP A 232 9.29 20.85 -29.69
N ASN A 233 8.02 20.46 -29.90
CA ASN A 233 7.18 21.02 -30.96
C ASN A 233 6.12 22.01 -30.45
N TRP A 234 5.76 21.95 -29.16
CA TRP A 234 4.76 22.85 -28.55
C TRP A 234 5.23 23.40 -27.19
N PRO A 235 6.40 24.05 -27.08
CA PRO A 235 6.98 24.47 -25.79
C PRO A 235 6.16 25.55 -25.06
N ASP A 236 5.55 26.49 -25.80
CA ASP A 236 4.87 27.68 -25.26
C ASP A 236 3.40 27.45 -24.86
N LYS A 237 2.92 26.20 -24.90
CA LYS A 237 1.52 25.88 -24.65
C LYS A 237 1.28 25.54 -23.18
N ASP A 238 0.16 25.99 -22.62
CA ASP A 238 -0.21 25.83 -21.20
C ASP A 238 -0.07 24.39 -20.67
N ARG A 239 -0.20 23.39 -21.54
CA ARG A 239 -0.12 21.96 -21.19
C ARG A 239 1.26 21.32 -21.37
N ALA A 240 2.20 22.01 -22.01
CA ALA A 240 3.56 21.51 -22.24
C ALA A 240 4.30 21.19 -20.94
N ILE A 241 4.02 21.95 -19.88
CA ILE A 241 4.56 21.70 -18.53
C ILE A 241 4.24 20.29 -18.00
N PHE A 242 3.09 19.70 -18.36
CA PHE A 242 2.74 18.34 -17.92
C PHE A 242 3.53 17.28 -18.70
N SER A 243 3.85 17.54 -19.97
CA SER A 243 4.77 16.71 -20.74
C SER A 243 6.21 16.85 -20.23
N GLN A 244 6.63 18.06 -19.84
CA GLN A 244 7.93 18.28 -19.20
C GLN A 244 8.02 17.54 -17.85
N ARG A 245 6.99 17.60 -17.02
CA ARG A 245 6.86 16.74 -15.82
C ARG A 245 6.97 15.26 -16.21
N GLY A 246 6.27 14.84 -17.26
CA GLY A 246 6.31 13.49 -17.81
C GLY A 246 7.72 13.02 -18.13
N LEU A 247 8.53 13.88 -18.77
CA LEU A 247 9.95 13.61 -19.05
C LEU A 247 10.74 13.36 -17.77
N VAL A 248 10.66 14.27 -16.79
CA VAL A 248 11.36 14.11 -15.50
C VAL A 248 10.97 12.78 -14.84
N LEU A 249 9.67 12.46 -14.78
CA LEU A 249 9.18 11.23 -14.16
C LEU A 249 9.63 9.97 -14.91
N CYS A 250 9.65 9.98 -16.25
CA CYS A 250 10.14 8.86 -17.04
C CYS A 250 11.67 8.71 -16.91
N SER A 251 12.40 9.81 -16.72
CA SER A 251 13.84 9.79 -16.42
C SER A 251 14.15 9.15 -15.08
N ILE A 252 13.46 9.56 -14.02
CA ILE A 252 13.56 8.94 -12.69
C ILE A 252 13.19 7.46 -12.74
N ALA A 253 12.12 7.10 -13.44
CA ALA A 253 11.65 5.71 -13.51
C ALA A 253 12.70 4.78 -14.17
N LEU A 254 13.39 5.26 -15.20
CA LEU A 254 14.43 4.56 -15.95
C LEU A 254 15.83 4.67 -15.33
N ASP A 255 15.95 5.23 -14.11
CA ASP A 255 17.23 5.45 -13.41
C ASP A 255 18.25 6.28 -14.22
N ASP A 256 17.74 7.20 -15.05
CA ASP A 256 18.52 8.15 -15.84
C ASP A 256 18.58 9.52 -15.14
N ASP A 257 19.50 9.62 -14.19
CA ASP A 257 19.63 10.80 -13.32
C ASP A 257 20.05 12.05 -14.08
N ALA A 258 20.96 11.90 -15.05
CA ALA A 258 21.39 13.01 -15.90
C ALA A 258 20.22 13.53 -16.76
N GLY A 259 19.44 12.62 -17.36
CA GLY A 259 18.25 12.99 -18.10
C GLY A 259 17.17 13.62 -17.22
N ALA A 260 17.02 13.17 -15.98
CA ALA A 260 16.08 13.74 -15.02
C ALA A 260 16.49 15.17 -14.62
N GLU A 261 17.78 15.39 -14.37
CA GLU A 261 18.32 16.70 -14.03
C GLU A 261 18.16 17.70 -15.18
N VAL A 262 18.52 17.33 -16.41
CA VAL A 262 18.34 18.19 -17.59
C VAL A 262 16.87 18.57 -17.78
N ALA A 263 15.96 17.59 -17.67
CA ALA A 263 14.53 17.86 -17.80
C ALA A 263 14.01 18.75 -16.64
N LEU A 264 14.54 18.59 -15.44
CA LEU A 264 14.17 19.40 -14.28
C LEU A 264 14.69 20.84 -14.40
N GLN A 265 15.91 21.03 -14.88
CA GLN A 265 16.47 22.36 -15.17
C GLN A 265 15.62 23.11 -16.20
N LYS A 266 15.21 22.43 -17.29
CA LYS A 266 14.30 23.01 -18.28
C LYS A 266 12.93 23.36 -17.66
N LEU A 267 12.40 22.48 -16.80
CA LEU A 267 11.14 22.75 -16.09
C LEU A 267 11.21 24.06 -15.28
N PHE A 268 12.28 24.26 -14.51
CA PHE A 268 12.48 25.48 -13.73
C PHE A 268 12.74 26.71 -14.60
N ALA A 269 13.49 26.57 -15.68
CA ALA A 269 13.84 27.71 -16.54
C ALA A 269 12.66 28.25 -17.35
N GLU A 270 11.81 27.37 -17.88
CA GLU A 270 10.76 27.75 -18.83
C GLU A 270 9.39 27.94 -18.17
N TYR A 271 9.14 27.32 -17.01
CA TYR A 271 7.81 27.23 -16.42
C TYR A 271 7.69 27.74 -14.96
N GLU A 272 8.68 28.48 -14.44
CA GLU A 272 8.69 28.98 -13.05
C GLU A 272 7.38 29.70 -12.66
N GLY A 273 6.82 30.51 -13.56
CA GLY A 273 5.59 31.29 -13.33
C GLY A 273 4.27 30.51 -13.51
N ASN A 274 4.32 29.22 -13.81
CA ASN A 274 3.10 28.44 -14.08
C ASN A 274 2.35 28.10 -12.78
N LYS A 275 1.02 28.27 -12.77
CA LYS A 275 0.17 28.01 -11.60
C LYS A 275 0.20 26.56 -11.07
N TYR A 276 0.62 25.59 -11.88
CA TYR A 276 0.74 24.18 -11.50
C TYR A 276 2.13 23.80 -10.97
N MET A 277 3.06 24.76 -10.90
CA MET A 277 4.47 24.48 -10.60
C MET A 277 4.67 23.77 -9.26
N ALA A 278 4.01 24.26 -8.19
CA ALA A 278 4.09 23.65 -6.87
C ALA A 278 3.59 22.19 -6.84
N GLU A 279 2.45 21.91 -7.49
CA GLU A 279 1.88 20.56 -7.61
C GLU A 279 2.83 19.63 -8.38
N ILE A 280 3.38 20.11 -9.50
CA ILE A 280 4.27 19.36 -10.36
C ILE A 280 5.58 19.02 -9.62
N VAL A 281 6.20 19.99 -8.96
CA VAL A 281 7.46 19.78 -8.24
C VAL A 281 7.26 18.82 -7.07
N ARG A 282 6.16 18.93 -6.32
CA ARG A 282 5.82 17.97 -5.27
C ARG A 282 5.61 16.56 -5.82
N ASN A 283 4.98 16.43 -7.00
CA ASN A 283 4.81 15.13 -7.66
C ASN A 283 6.17 14.48 -8.00
N ILE A 284 7.11 15.27 -8.52
CA ILE A 284 8.48 14.83 -8.84
C ILE A 284 9.24 14.45 -7.56
N ALA A 285 9.13 15.24 -6.50
CA ALA A 285 9.72 14.92 -5.19
C ALA A 285 9.25 13.56 -4.66
N GLY A 286 7.94 13.28 -4.79
CA GLY A 286 7.37 11.98 -4.46
C GLY A 286 7.90 10.82 -5.32
N ALA A 287 8.30 11.07 -6.56
CA ALA A 287 8.93 10.06 -7.42
C ALA A 287 10.36 9.74 -6.96
N TYR A 288 11.16 10.75 -6.62
CA TYR A 288 12.49 10.55 -6.02
C TYR A 288 12.40 9.82 -4.67
N SER A 289 11.45 10.20 -3.82
CA SER A 289 11.16 9.52 -2.55
C SER A 289 10.97 8.01 -2.72
N LYS A 290 10.13 7.61 -3.69
CA LYS A 290 9.87 6.19 -4.01
C LYS A 290 11.10 5.44 -4.52
N LYS A 291 12.07 6.14 -5.10
CA LYS A 291 13.38 5.60 -5.51
C LYS A 291 14.42 5.59 -4.38
N GLY A 292 14.05 6.00 -3.16
CA GLY A 292 14.96 6.10 -2.02
C GLY A 292 15.92 7.30 -2.09
N LYS A 293 15.64 8.26 -2.98
CA LYS A 293 16.44 9.45 -3.24
C LYS A 293 15.96 10.62 -2.40
N ALA A 294 16.21 10.54 -1.09
CA ALA A 294 15.67 11.47 -0.11
C ALA A 294 16.21 12.90 -0.29
N ASN A 295 17.50 13.06 -0.64
CA ASN A 295 18.11 14.38 -0.78
C ASN A 295 17.47 15.17 -1.94
N GLU A 296 17.30 14.53 -3.10
CA GLU A 296 16.66 15.11 -4.27
C GLU A 296 15.20 15.47 -3.97
N ALA A 297 14.48 14.61 -3.25
CA ALA A 297 13.12 14.91 -2.80
C ALA A 297 13.08 16.14 -1.87
N VAL A 298 13.98 16.21 -0.89
CA VAL A 298 14.08 17.35 0.06
C VAL A 298 14.39 18.64 -0.68
N THR A 299 15.32 18.65 -1.65
CA THR A 299 15.63 19.84 -2.46
C THR A 299 14.39 20.37 -3.19
N LEU A 300 13.58 19.47 -3.76
CA LEU A 300 12.35 19.85 -4.46
C LEU A 300 11.25 20.33 -3.50
N HIS A 301 11.11 19.70 -2.33
CA HIS A 301 10.18 20.19 -1.31
C HIS A 301 10.57 21.58 -0.81
N GLN A 302 11.86 21.82 -0.59
CA GLN A 302 12.38 23.12 -0.18
C GLN A 302 12.10 24.20 -1.24
N TYR A 303 12.26 23.88 -2.53
CA TYR A 303 11.88 24.78 -3.63
C TYR A 303 10.42 25.22 -3.51
N VAL A 304 9.48 24.28 -3.28
CA VAL A 304 8.05 24.63 -3.17
C VAL A 304 7.79 25.54 -1.97
N VAL A 305 8.42 25.25 -0.82
CA VAL A 305 8.26 26.06 0.40
C VAL A 305 8.80 27.49 0.20
N ASP A 306 9.92 27.65 -0.50
CA ASP A 306 10.57 28.96 -0.67
C ASP A 306 9.95 29.80 -1.79
N LYS A 307 9.55 29.17 -2.89
CA LYS A 307 9.09 29.86 -4.11
C LYS A 307 7.57 29.94 -4.22
N HIS A 308 6.85 29.04 -3.57
CA HIS A 308 5.38 28.96 -3.63
C HIS A 308 4.75 28.77 -2.23
N PRO A 309 5.10 29.59 -1.22
CA PRO A 309 4.63 29.43 0.16
C PRO A 309 3.09 29.54 0.31
N GLU A 310 2.44 30.26 -0.60
CA GLU A 310 0.98 30.43 -0.67
C GLU A 310 0.25 29.20 -1.21
N SER A 311 0.96 28.31 -1.91
CA SER A 311 0.34 27.13 -2.51
C SER A 311 -0.11 26.13 -1.43
N PRO A 312 -1.19 25.36 -1.68
CA PRO A 312 -1.62 24.27 -0.79
C PRO A 312 -0.54 23.21 -0.57
N GLU A 313 0.39 23.05 -1.51
CA GLU A 313 1.46 22.05 -1.49
C GLU A 313 2.57 22.39 -0.50
N ALA A 314 2.81 23.67 -0.18
CA ALA A 314 3.89 24.10 0.70
C ALA A 314 3.80 23.48 2.10
N LEU A 315 2.60 23.40 2.68
CA LEU A 315 2.35 22.75 3.97
C LEU A 315 2.82 21.29 3.96
N TRP A 316 2.45 20.57 2.89
CA TRP A 316 2.76 19.16 2.75
C TRP A 316 4.25 18.91 2.46
N CYS A 317 4.89 19.80 1.69
CA CYS A 317 6.32 19.74 1.46
C CYS A 317 7.10 19.95 2.76
N GLN A 318 6.71 20.92 3.59
CA GLN A 318 7.32 21.13 4.91
C GLN A 318 7.12 19.92 5.83
N ARG A 319 5.94 19.28 5.79
CA ARG A 319 5.68 18.02 6.52
C ARG A 319 6.59 16.89 6.04
N ASP A 320 6.72 16.71 4.72
CA ASP A 320 7.51 15.62 4.13
C ASP A 320 8.99 15.79 4.45
N MET A 321 9.51 17.03 4.45
CA MET A 321 10.86 17.34 4.94
C MET A 321 11.07 16.93 6.40
N ILE A 322 10.14 17.25 7.30
CA ILE A 322 10.22 16.82 8.71
C ILE A 322 10.26 15.29 8.82
N ILE A 323 9.50 14.58 7.98
CA ILE A 323 9.51 13.12 7.94
C ILE A 323 10.89 12.58 7.53
N TYR A 324 11.56 13.18 6.54
CA TYR A 324 12.93 12.81 6.19
C TYR A 324 13.92 13.08 7.32
N ASP A 325 13.79 14.21 8.03
CA ASP A 325 14.65 14.53 9.18
C ASP A 325 14.45 13.54 10.34
N ILE A 326 13.21 13.10 10.58
CA ILE A 326 12.90 12.03 11.55
C ILE A 326 13.58 10.72 11.15
N ASP A 327 13.55 10.37 9.87
CA ASP A 327 14.17 9.14 9.38
C ASP A 327 15.70 9.20 9.42
N ALA A 328 16.28 10.39 9.25
CA ALA A 328 17.71 10.68 9.41
C ALA A 328 18.16 10.68 10.88
N GLY A 329 17.25 10.86 11.84
CA GLY A 329 17.54 10.83 13.27
C GLY A 329 18.05 12.14 13.87
N ASP A 330 17.92 13.27 13.16
CA ASP A 330 18.31 14.59 13.66
C ASP A 330 17.20 15.21 14.51
N GLY A 331 17.14 14.83 15.79
CA GLY A 331 16.07 15.26 16.70
C GLY A 331 15.98 16.79 16.90
N GLN A 332 17.10 17.51 16.84
CA GLN A 332 17.12 18.96 17.05
C GLN A 332 16.62 19.71 15.82
N ALA A 333 17.01 19.27 14.63
CA ALA A 333 16.48 19.82 13.38
C ALA A 333 14.95 19.63 13.30
N VAL A 334 14.46 18.47 13.74
CA VAL A 334 13.01 18.16 13.71
C VAL A 334 12.21 19.09 14.63
N GLU A 335 12.67 19.37 15.85
CA GLU A 335 11.94 20.25 16.76
C GLU A 335 11.82 21.68 16.20
N ALA A 336 12.93 22.21 15.65
CA ALA A 336 12.94 23.51 14.98
C ALA A 336 12.01 23.52 13.76
N ALA A 337 12.02 22.45 12.94
CA ALA A 337 11.17 22.32 11.77
C ALA A 337 9.68 22.19 12.13
N LEU A 338 9.34 21.48 13.21
CA LEU A 338 7.98 21.40 13.75
C LEU A 338 7.47 22.77 14.22
N GLN A 339 8.31 23.53 14.91
CA GLN A 339 7.96 24.89 15.33
C GLN A 339 7.72 25.79 14.10
N LYS A 340 8.55 25.67 13.06
CA LYS A 340 8.37 26.40 11.80
C LYS A 340 7.07 25.99 11.10
N LEU A 341 6.73 24.69 11.07
CA LEU A 341 5.47 24.19 10.50
C LEU A 341 4.25 24.78 11.22
N VAL A 342 4.25 24.73 12.55
CA VAL A 342 3.12 25.21 13.37
C VAL A 342 2.95 26.72 13.26
N THR A 343 4.03 27.48 13.27
CA THR A 343 3.97 28.95 13.20
C THR A 343 3.70 29.45 11.77
N GLY A 344 4.39 28.89 10.77
CA GLY A 344 4.28 29.30 9.37
C GLY A 344 2.94 28.98 8.73
N PHE A 345 2.23 27.94 9.22
CA PHE A 345 0.96 27.50 8.66
C PHE A 345 -0.22 27.57 9.64
N ALA A 346 -0.11 28.37 10.71
CA ALA A 346 -1.12 28.44 11.78
C ALA A 346 -2.56 28.71 11.28
N GLY A 347 -2.72 29.43 10.17
CA GLY A 347 -4.03 29.74 9.55
C GLY A 347 -4.56 28.68 8.59
N ARG A 348 -3.81 27.61 8.30
CA ARG A 348 -4.24 26.54 7.38
C ARG A 348 -5.13 25.55 8.12
N THR A 349 -6.31 25.26 7.57
CA THR A 349 -7.24 24.27 8.13
C THR A 349 -6.68 22.84 8.09
N GLN A 350 -5.74 22.55 7.19
CA GLN A 350 -5.08 21.25 7.03
C GLN A 350 -3.89 21.04 7.99
N LEU A 351 -3.49 22.03 8.79
CA LEU A 351 -2.34 21.89 9.69
C LEU A 351 -2.50 20.75 10.71
N PRO A 352 -3.68 20.53 11.35
CA PRO A 352 -3.89 19.37 12.22
C PRO A 352 -3.71 18.03 11.50
N GLU A 353 -4.11 17.94 10.24
CA GLU A 353 -3.93 16.74 9.41
C GLU A 353 -2.44 16.47 9.14
N ALA A 354 -1.69 17.52 8.79
CA ALA A 354 -0.24 17.43 8.57
C ALA A 354 0.50 16.97 9.83
N LEU A 355 0.15 17.52 11.00
CA LEU A 355 0.70 17.11 12.29
C LEU A 355 0.31 15.67 12.64
N ALA A 356 -0.94 15.27 12.43
CA ALA A 356 -1.38 13.89 12.68
C ALA A 356 -0.57 12.90 11.83
N GLY A 357 -0.26 13.26 10.58
CA GLY A 357 0.63 12.48 9.71
C GLY A 357 2.05 12.31 10.28
N ILE A 358 2.61 13.35 10.91
CA ILE A 358 3.92 13.28 11.60
C ILE A 358 3.82 12.42 12.86
N GLY A 359 2.78 12.59 13.67
CA GLY A 359 2.55 11.78 14.88
C GLY A 359 2.46 10.29 14.56
N GLU A 360 1.73 9.94 13.51
CA GLU A 360 1.63 8.57 13.00
C GLU A 360 2.97 8.05 12.46
N HIS A 361 3.77 8.91 11.81
CA HIS A 361 5.11 8.54 11.37
C HIS A 361 6.04 8.21 12.54
N TYR A 362 6.05 9.04 13.59
CA TYR A 362 6.78 8.74 14.83
C TYR A 362 6.32 7.43 15.47
N ARG A 363 5.01 7.18 15.48
CA ARG A 363 4.44 5.94 16.03
C ARG A 363 4.95 4.71 15.26
N ARG A 364 4.98 4.75 13.92
CA ARG A 364 5.53 3.67 13.09
C ARG A 364 7.02 3.42 13.32
N ARG A 365 7.79 4.47 13.64
CA ARG A 365 9.21 4.38 14.02
C ARG A 365 9.42 3.93 15.47
N GLY A 366 8.35 3.66 16.22
CA GLY A 366 8.39 3.24 17.62
C GLY A 366 8.65 4.37 18.62
N ASN A 367 8.74 5.62 18.16
CA ASN A 367 8.93 6.77 19.03
C ASN A 367 7.57 7.26 19.57
N LEU A 368 7.05 6.49 20.54
CA LEU A 368 5.74 6.71 21.13
C LEU A 368 5.64 8.05 21.86
N GLN A 369 6.72 8.54 22.48
CA GLN A 369 6.70 9.81 23.22
C GLN A 369 6.52 11.01 22.30
N ASN A 370 7.28 11.07 21.21
CA ASN A 370 7.13 12.16 20.24
C ASN A 370 5.78 12.08 19.52
N ALA A 371 5.33 10.87 19.17
CA ALA A 371 3.99 10.67 18.59
C ALA A 371 2.90 11.22 19.53
N ARG A 372 2.97 10.88 20.82
CA ARG A 372 2.05 11.35 21.86
C ARG A 372 2.07 12.87 21.96
N GLN A 373 3.24 13.50 21.99
CA GLN A 373 3.38 14.95 22.10
C GLN A 373 2.74 15.68 20.91
N ILE A 374 2.91 15.15 19.69
CA ILE A 374 2.29 15.71 18.49
C ILE A 374 0.77 15.61 18.57
N HIS A 375 0.22 14.44 18.91
CA HIS A 375 -1.22 14.27 19.06
C HIS A 375 -1.81 15.11 20.20
N GLN A 376 -1.08 15.26 21.32
CA GLN A 376 -1.48 16.15 22.41
C GLN A 376 -1.54 17.61 21.95
N THR A 377 -0.56 18.05 21.16
CA THR A 377 -0.56 19.40 20.57
C THR A 377 -1.79 19.63 19.69
N ILE A 378 -2.24 18.60 18.97
CA ILE A 378 -3.44 18.68 18.13
C ILE A 378 -4.69 18.89 19.00
N ILE A 379 -4.83 18.09 20.05
CA ILE A 379 -5.95 18.15 21.00
C ILE A 379 -6.01 19.52 21.67
N ASP A 380 -4.87 20.03 22.14
CA ASP A 380 -4.81 21.27 22.91
C ASP A 380 -5.09 22.51 22.05
N LYS A 381 -4.58 22.55 20.81
CA LYS A 381 -4.68 23.73 19.94
C LYS A 381 -5.89 23.72 19.02
N TRP A 382 -6.38 22.56 18.62
CA TRP A 382 -7.50 22.42 17.66
C TRP A 382 -8.59 21.45 18.16
N PRO A 383 -9.14 21.63 19.38
CA PRO A 383 -10.04 20.67 20.03
C PRO A 383 -11.36 20.42 19.30
N GLN A 384 -11.76 21.31 18.38
CA GLN A 384 -13.01 21.22 17.61
C GLN A 384 -12.86 20.48 16.28
N THR A 385 -11.65 20.00 15.95
CA THR A 385 -11.39 19.30 14.69
C THR A 385 -11.61 17.79 14.83
N GLU A 386 -12.00 17.14 13.74
CA GLU A 386 -12.05 15.67 13.67
C GLU A 386 -10.67 15.04 14.00
N HIS A 387 -9.60 15.73 13.64
CA HIS A 387 -8.23 15.33 13.98
C HIS A 387 -7.93 15.37 15.49
N ALA A 388 -8.61 16.20 16.28
CA ALA A 388 -8.49 16.15 17.74
C ALA A 388 -9.18 14.92 18.32
N VAL A 389 -10.34 14.53 17.80
CA VAL A 389 -11.03 13.29 18.22
C VAL A 389 -10.18 12.06 17.93
N THR A 390 -9.66 11.95 16.70
CA THR A 390 -8.77 10.84 16.33
C THR A 390 -7.44 10.88 17.09
N SER A 391 -6.89 12.07 17.35
CA SER A 391 -5.69 12.24 18.19
C SER A 391 -5.93 11.84 19.64
N GLN A 392 -7.13 12.07 20.19
CA GLN A 392 -7.47 11.64 21.55
C GLN A 392 -7.41 10.12 21.67
N THR A 393 -7.99 9.41 20.69
CA THR A 393 -7.90 7.95 20.60
C THR A 393 -6.45 7.47 20.45
N ALA A 394 -5.65 8.16 19.63
CA ALA A 394 -4.23 7.85 19.44
C ALA A 394 -3.41 8.05 20.73
N VAL A 395 -3.64 9.13 21.50
CA VAL A 395 -2.99 9.37 22.79
C VAL A 395 -3.37 8.27 23.79
N THR A 396 -4.66 7.91 23.89
CA THR A 396 -5.11 6.83 24.78
C THR A 396 -4.47 5.50 24.41
N GLU A 397 -4.41 5.15 23.12
CA GLU A 397 -3.70 3.97 22.64
C GLU A 397 -2.22 4.03 23.07
N ILE A 398 -1.50 5.10 22.74
CA ILE A 398 -0.08 5.27 23.06
C ILE A 398 0.20 5.16 24.57
N ASP A 399 -0.64 5.77 25.40
CA ASP A 399 -0.51 5.70 26.87
C ASP A 399 -0.62 4.27 27.37
N ILE A 400 -1.55 3.48 26.83
CA ILE A 400 -1.66 2.06 27.15
C ILE A 400 -0.40 1.30 26.71
N LEU A 401 0.11 1.55 25.48
CA LEU A 401 1.33 0.89 25.00
C LEU A 401 2.54 1.19 25.90
N LEU A 402 2.68 2.44 26.35
CA LEU A 402 3.75 2.86 27.27
C LEU A 402 3.62 2.21 28.66
N LEU A 403 2.39 2.04 29.17
CA LEU A 403 2.13 1.35 30.43
C LEU A 403 2.46 -0.15 30.34
N VAL A 404 2.13 -0.80 29.22
CA VAL A 404 2.51 -2.21 28.94
C VAL A 404 4.03 -2.37 28.94
N GLN A 405 4.75 -1.48 28.24
CA GLN A 405 6.22 -1.47 28.22
C GLN A 405 6.83 -1.25 29.61
N SER A 406 6.16 -0.45 30.44
CA SER A 406 6.59 -0.16 31.81
C SER A 406 6.22 -1.27 32.81
N GLY A 407 5.47 -2.30 32.40
CA GLY A 407 5.05 -3.41 33.26
C GLY A 407 4.01 -3.06 34.33
N LYS A 408 3.31 -1.93 34.18
CA LYS A 408 2.35 -1.39 35.17
C LYS A 408 0.96 -1.99 34.99
N GLU A 409 0.83 -3.29 35.23
CA GLU A 409 -0.35 -4.07 34.83
C GLU A 409 -1.69 -3.54 35.39
N GLN A 410 -1.72 -3.06 36.64
CA GLN A 410 -2.94 -2.49 37.22
C GLN A 410 -3.39 -1.21 36.50
N GLU A 411 -2.45 -0.34 36.13
CA GLU A 411 -2.74 0.88 35.37
C GLU A 411 -3.22 0.53 33.95
N VAL A 412 -2.64 -0.51 33.33
CA VAL A 412 -3.09 -0.99 32.01
C VAL A 412 -4.53 -1.48 32.07
N GLN A 413 -4.89 -2.31 33.04
CA GLN A 413 -6.26 -2.83 33.16
C GLN A 413 -7.29 -1.73 33.38
N GLN A 414 -6.95 -0.72 34.19
CA GLN A 414 -7.80 0.44 34.38
C GLN A 414 -7.97 1.25 33.09
N ALA A 415 -6.87 1.49 32.37
CA ALA A 415 -6.89 2.22 31.10
C ALA A 415 -7.67 1.48 30.01
N LEU A 416 -7.52 0.16 29.90
CA LEU A 416 -8.30 -0.69 28.99
C LEU A 416 -9.79 -0.67 29.30
N SER A 417 -10.17 -0.77 30.58
CA SER A 417 -11.57 -0.68 31.00
C SER A 417 -12.19 0.66 30.60
N ASN A 418 -11.46 1.76 30.83
CA ASN A 418 -11.89 3.10 30.43
C ASN A 418 -11.99 3.25 28.90
N LEU A 419 -11.02 2.72 28.16
CA LEU A 419 -11.01 2.72 26.69
C LEU A 419 -12.27 1.99 26.16
N ILE A 420 -12.53 0.77 26.64
CA ILE A 420 -13.68 -0.03 26.18
C ILE A 420 -15.00 0.63 26.55
N ALA A 421 -15.09 1.28 27.73
CA ALA A 421 -16.29 1.99 28.13
C ALA A 421 -16.54 3.25 27.27
N THR A 422 -15.49 4.00 26.96
CA THR A 422 -15.57 5.28 26.24
C THR A 422 -15.77 5.08 24.74
N TYR A 423 -15.08 4.09 24.16
CA TYR A 423 -15.00 3.87 22.71
C TYR A 423 -15.73 2.60 22.25
N ARG A 424 -16.72 2.12 23.02
CA ARG A 424 -17.42 0.85 22.75
C ARG A 424 -17.96 0.72 21.32
N THR A 425 -18.47 1.82 20.76
CA THR A 425 -19.06 1.88 19.42
C THR A 425 -18.09 2.42 18.37
N ASP A 426 -16.85 2.76 18.77
CA ASP A 426 -15.84 3.30 17.87
C ASP A 426 -15.29 2.16 16.99
N PRO A 427 -15.35 2.27 15.65
CA PRO A 427 -14.78 1.28 14.74
C PRO A 427 -13.27 1.04 14.93
N ALA A 428 -12.55 1.97 15.57
CA ALA A 428 -11.13 1.83 15.88
C ALA A 428 -10.86 0.93 17.09
N LEU A 429 -11.83 0.68 17.98
CA LEU A 429 -11.61 -0.09 19.21
C LEU A 429 -11.00 -1.49 18.96
N PRO A 430 -11.51 -2.32 18.03
CA PRO A 430 -10.90 -3.62 17.75
C PRO A 430 -9.44 -3.54 17.28
N ARG A 431 -9.11 -2.50 16.50
CA ARG A 431 -7.73 -2.24 16.05
C ARG A 431 -6.82 -1.90 17.23
N ILE A 432 -7.29 -1.07 18.16
CA ILE A 432 -6.51 -0.66 19.34
C ILE A 432 -6.26 -1.87 20.25
N LEU A 433 -7.30 -2.66 20.54
CA LEU A 433 -7.16 -3.86 21.37
C LEU A 433 -6.17 -4.87 20.76
N ALA A 434 -6.23 -5.06 19.43
CA ALA A 434 -5.25 -5.88 18.72
C ALA A 434 -3.82 -5.33 18.88
N HIS A 435 -3.59 -4.03 18.69
CA HIS A 435 -2.26 -3.42 18.86
C HIS A 435 -1.73 -3.52 20.30
N VAL A 436 -2.58 -3.39 21.32
CA VAL A 436 -2.19 -3.61 22.71
C VAL A 436 -1.86 -5.08 22.95
N GLY A 437 -2.63 -6.00 22.35
CA GLY A 437 -2.32 -7.42 22.31
C GLY A 437 -0.94 -7.70 21.71
N ASP A 438 -0.61 -7.05 20.59
CA ASP A 438 0.70 -7.19 19.92
C ASP A 438 1.82 -6.70 20.84
N GLN A 439 1.60 -5.62 21.60
CA GLN A 439 2.58 -5.16 22.59
C GLN A 439 2.74 -6.16 23.74
N TYR A 440 1.64 -6.72 24.25
CA TYR A 440 1.72 -7.76 25.27
C TYR A 440 2.48 -9.00 24.78
N GLN A 441 2.29 -9.41 23.51
CA GLN A 441 3.10 -10.46 22.89
C GLN A 441 4.59 -10.10 22.87
N ARG A 442 4.95 -8.87 22.50
CA ARG A 442 6.34 -8.41 22.45
C ARG A 442 7.02 -8.44 23.82
N VAL A 443 6.30 -8.08 24.88
CA VAL A 443 6.81 -8.15 26.27
C VAL A 443 6.68 -9.56 26.89
N GLY A 444 6.23 -10.56 26.12
CA GLY A 444 6.13 -11.97 26.55
C GLY A 444 4.96 -12.27 27.49
N LYS A 445 3.97 -11.36 27.61
CA LYS A 445 2.75 -11.52 28.40
C LYS A 445 1.64 -12.12 27.54
N TYR A 446 1.86 -13.37 27.19
CA TYR A 446 1.06 -14.10 26.21
C TYR A 446 -0.42 -14.27 26.61
N GLU A 447 -0.70 -14.50 27.88
CA GLU A 447 -2.06 -14.65 28.40
C GLU A 447 -2.89 -13.35 28.25
N ASN A 448 -2.27 -12.20 28.52
CA ASN A 448 -2.89 -10.88 28.38
C ASN A 448 -3.18 -10.58 26.90
N ALA A 449 -2.24 -10.92 26.02
CA ALA A 449 -2.44 -10.77 24.58
C ALA A 449 -3.61 -11.63 24.08
N GLU A 450 -3.64 -12.90 24.47
CA GLU A 450 -4.75 -13.80 24.11
C GLU A 450 -6.10 -13.24 24.56
N ALA A 451 -6.21 -12.73 25.81
CA ALA A 451 -7.45 -12.17 26.32
C ALA A 451 -7.95 -10.98 25.49
N LEU A 452 -7.04 -10.11 25.03
CA LEU A 452 -7.41 -8.99 24.16
C LEU A 452 -7.80 -9.43 22.76
N TYR A 453 -7.08 -10.39 22.17
CA TYR A 453 -7.45 -10.93 20.86
C TYR A 453 -8.81 -11.62 20.86
N ARG A 454 -9.15 -12.34 21.94
CA ARG A 454 -10.49 -12.93 22.12
C ARG A 454 -11.58 -11.85 22.11
N GLN A 455 -11.37 -10.74 22.83
CA GLN A 455 -12.30 -9.61 22.81
C GLN A 455 -12.46 -9.01 21.40
N VAL A 456 -11.39 -8.93 20.61
CA VAL A 456 -11.47 -8.47 19.21
C VAL A 456 -12.37 -9.40 18.39
N ILE A 457 -12.23 -10.72 18.53
CA ILE A 457 -13.06 -11.71 17.83
C ILE A 457 -14.54 -11.56 18.25
N ASP A 458 -14.79 -11.33 19.54
CA ASP A 458 -16.16 -11.14 20.06
C ASP A 458 -16.82 -9.87 19.51
N ILE A 459 -16.06 -8.79 19.32
CA ILE A 459 -16.57 -7.50 18.82
C ILE A 459 -16.80 -7.54 17.30
N VAL A 460 -15.88 -8.13 16.53
CA VAL A 460 -15.92 -8.14 15.05
C VAL A 460 -15.81 -9.56 14.45
N PRO A 461 -16.76 -10.47 14.73
CA PRO A 461 -16.70 -11.84 14.25
C PRO A 461 -16.76 -11.91 12.72
N LEU A 462 -16.17 -12.95 12.14
CA LEU A 462 -16.19 -13.22 10.69
C LEU A 462 -15.56 -12.11 9.81
N THR A 463 -14.67 -11.30 10.38
CA THR A 463 -13.91 -10.27 9.65
C THR A 463 -12.46 -10.68 9.39
N GLU A 464 -11.80 -10.02 8.44
CA GLU A 464 -10.35 -10.19 8.21
C GLU A 464 -9.53 -9.90 9.47
N ARG A 465 -9.98 -8.93 10.29
CA ARG A 465 -9.34 -8.60 11.56
C ARG A 465 -9.48 -9.72 12.58
N ALA A 466 -10.66 -10.36 12.67
CA ALA A 466 -10.86 -11.51 13.54
C ALA A 466 -10.00 -12.70 13.09
N ALA A 467 -9.83 -12.93 11.79
CA ALA A 467 -8.93 -13.93 11.25
C ALA A 467 -7.45 -13.66 11.63
N ASP A 468 -7.01 -12.41 11.50
CA ASP A 468 -5.67 -11.93 11.88
C ASP A 468 -5.36 -12.21 13.36
N VAL A 469 -6.21 -11.73 14.28
CA VAL A 469 -5.99 -11.94 15.71
C VAL A 469 -6.20 -13.41 16.13
N GLN A 470 -7.02 -14.19 15.43
CA GLN A 470 -7.15 -15.63 15.65
C GLN A 470 -5.83 -16.36 15.30
N GLY A 471 -5.15 -15.93 14.23
CA GLY A 471 -3.79 -16.36 13.92
C GLY A 471 -2.76 -15.89 14.97
N ALA A 472 -2.91 -14.68 15.50
CA ALA A 472 -2.07 -14.17 16.59
C ALA A 472 -2.22 -14.98 17.88
N ILE A 473 -3.43 -15.43 18.23
CA ILE A 473 -3.67 -16.38 19.34
C ILE A 473 -2.93 -17.69 19.08
N GLY A 474 -3.02 -18.25 17.87
CA GLY A 474 -2.23 -19.43 17.49
C GLY A 474 -0.73 -19.23 17.71
N TRP A 475 -0.19 -18.08 17.32
CA TRP A 475 1.20 -17.73 17.52
C TRP A 475 1.58 -17.61 19.01
N THR A 476 0.69 -17.03 19.83
CA THR A 476 0.83 -16.97 21.28
C THR A 476 1.05 -18.36 21.87
N TYR A 477 0.27 -19.35 21.43
CA TYR A 477 0.45 -20.75 21.86
C TYR A 477 1.75 -21.37 21.33
N VAL A 478 2.17 -21.08 20.10
CA VAL A 478 3.48 -21.53 19.58
C VAL A 478 4.63 -21.02 20.45
N LYS A 479 4.58 -19.76 20.88
CA LYS A 479 5.62 -19.16 21.75
C LYS A 479 5.66 -19.76 23.15
N ARG A 480 4.55 -20.32 23.61
CA ARG A 480 4.45 -21.08 24.86
C ARG A 480 4.77 -22.57 24.67
N GLU A 481 5.15 -22.98 23.46
CA GLU A 481 5.41 -24.38 23.07
C GLU A 481 4.19 -25.31 23.20
N LEU A 482 2.99 -24.73 23.23
CA LEU A 482 1.71 -25.43 23.34
C LEU A 482 1.18 -25.74 21.92
N TYR A 483 1.92 -26.58 21.19
CA TYR A 483 1.70 -26.80 19.75
C TYR A 483 0.32 -27.37 19.41
N ASP A 484 -0.27 -28.21 20.26
CA ASP A 484 -1.62 -28.74 20.03
C ASP A 484 -2.70 -27.66 20.13
N GLN A 485 -2.53 -26.71 21.06
CA GLN A 485 -3.43 -25.56 21.18
C GLN A 485 -3.23 -24.62 19.99
N ALA A 486 -1.98 -24.35 19.62
CA ALA A 486 -1.66 -23.53 18.45
C ALA A 486 -2.27 -24.10 17.16
N ALA A 487 -2.10 -25.39 16.90
CA ALA A 487 -2.68 -26.06 15.73
C ALA A 487 -4.21 -25.91 15.68
N ARG A 488 -4.90 -26.04 16.83
CA ARG A 488 -6.36 -25.80 16.88
C ARG A 488 -6.74 -24.36 16.57
N GLU A 489 -6.02 -23.40 17.11
CA GLU A 489 -6.33 -21.97 16.88
C GLU A 489 -6.01 -21.54 15.45
N TYR A 490 -4.97 -22.08 14.82
CA TYR A 490 -4.72 -21.90 13.39
C TYR A 490 -5.73 -22.65 12.52
N GLY A 491 -6.18 -23.84 12.93
CA GLY A 491 -7.25 -24.57 12.27
C GLY A 491 -8.55 -23.77 12.19
N LYS A 492 -8.91 -23.06 13.28
CA LYS A 492 -10.04 -22.12 13.29
C LYS A 492 -9.92 -21.03 12.22
N VAL A 493 -8.71 -20.56 11.90
CA VAL A 493 -8.51 -19.58 10.81
C VAL A 493 -9.01 -20.16 9.48
N VAL A 494 -8.65 -21.42 9.20
CA VAL A 494 -9.00 -22.12 7.97
C VAL A 494 -10.49 -22.45 7.91
N GLU A 495 -11.06 -22.92 9.02
CA GLU A 495 -12.46 -23.37 9.10
C GLU A 495 -13.46 -22.22 9.12
N ILE A 496 -13.19 -21.17 9.90
CA ILE A 496 -14.14 -20.07 10.14
C ILE A 496 -13.94 -18.94 9.13
N TYR A 497 -12.70 -18.74 8.64
CA TYR A 497 -12.34 -17.64 7.75
C TYR A 497 -11.69 -18.12 6.43
N PRO A 498 -12.32 -19.04 5.67
CA PRO A 498 -11.69 -19.67 4.51
C PRO A 498 -11.36 -18.72 3.35
N LYS A 499 -11.98 -17.52 3.33
CA LYS A 499 -11.70 -16.47 2.33
C LYS A 499 -10.68 -15.42 2.79
N SER A 500 -10.21 -15.52 4.03
CA SER A 500 -9.25 -14.58 4.57
C SER A 500 -7.88 -14.76 3.89
N ASN A 501 -7.11 -13.67 3.76
CA ASN A 501 -5.71 -13.78 3.31
C ASN A 501 -4.85 -14.55 4.31
N TRP A 502 -5.34 -14.73 5.54
CA TRP A 502 -4.72 -15.55 6.57
C TRP A 502 -5.00 -17.04 6.43
N ALA A 503 -5.98 -17.49 5.64
CA ALA A 503 -6.33 -18.91 5.54
C ALA A 503 -5.16 -19.79 5.03
N PRO A 504 -4.39 -19.41 3.98
CA PRO A 504 -3.18 -20.14 3.58
C PRO A 504 -2.12 -20.17 4.68
N ASN A 505 -1.97 -19.06 5.41
CA ASN A 505 -1.01 -18.94 6.51
C ASN A 505 -1.43 -19.82 7.71
N GLY A 506 -2.71 -19.84 8.06
CA GLY A 506 -3.28 -20.69 9.10
C GLY A 506 -2.99 -22.16 8.83
N GLN A 507 -3.32 -22.66 7.63
CA GLN A 507 -3.06 -24.06 7.27
C GLN A 507 -1.56 -24.39 7.31
N PHE A 508 -0.70 -23.48 6.84
CA PHE A 508 0.75 -23.66 6.95
C PHE A 508 1.23 -23.73 8.40
N TRP A 509 0.67 -22.90 9.29
CA TRP A 509 1.04 -22.92 10.71
C TRP A 509 0.49 -24.12 11.47
N VAL A 510 -0.64 -24.71 11.06
CA VAL A 510 -1.08 -26.03 11.56
C VAL A 510 0.02 -27.06 11.32
N ALA A 511 0.54 -27.15 10.09
CA ALA A 511 1.63 -28.06 9.75
C ALA A 511 2.92 -27.75 10.53
N GLN A 512 3.28 -26.47 10.68
CA GLN A 512 4.43 -26.05 11.48
C GLN A 512 4.31 -26.47 12.95
N CYS A 513 3.10 -26.46 13.52
CA CYS A 513 2.88 -26.90 14.90
C CYS A 513 3.17 -28.40 15.05
N TYR A 514 2.68 -29.25 14.13
CA TYR A 514 3.02 -30.68 14.12
C TYR A 514 4.52 -30.92 13.93
N TYR A 515 5.15 -30.18 13.01
CA TYR A 515 6.59 -30.25 12.81
C TYR A 515 7.38 -29.91 14.09
N LYS A 516 7.00 -28.82 14.78
CA LYS A 516 7.64 -28.40 16.05
C LYS A 516 7.39 -29.39 17.19
N LYS A 517 6.26 -30.08 17.18
CA LYS A 517 5.93 -31.18 18.09
C LYS A 517 6.74 -32.46 17.79
N GLY A 518 7.33 -32.56 16.61
CA GLY A 518 8.08 -33.74 16.13
C GLY A 518 7.23 -34.78 15.41
N ASP A 519 5.94 -34.48 15.18
CA ASP A 519 5.03 -35.33 14.41
C ASP A 519 5.20 -35.04 12.92
N LEU A 520 6.25 -35.63 12.35
CA LEU A 520 6.68 -35.37 10.97
C LEU A 520 5.66 -35.89 9.94
N GLU A 521 5.00 -37.01 10.22
CA GLU A 521 3.97 -37.58 9.34
C GLU A 521 2.78 -36.63 9.22
N GLN A 522 2.23 -36.19 10.37
CA GLN A 522 1.12 -35.25 10.36
C GLN A 522 1.54 -33.89 9.78
N ALA A 523 2.77 -33.42 10.05
CA ALA A 523 3.28 -32.19 9.47
C ALA A 523 3.26 -32.24 7.92
N VAL A 524 3.75 -33.32 7.32
CA VAL A 524 3.74 -33.51 5.87
C VAL A 524 2.31 -33.52 5.33
N ALA A 525 1.40 -34.24 5.98
CA ALA A 525 -0.01 -34.27 5.57
C ALA A 525 -0.65 -32.86 5.60
N GLU A 526 -0.39 -32.08 6.64
CA GLU A 526 -0.94 -30.72 6.75
C GLU A 526 -0.29 -29.72 5.78
N TYR A 527 1.01 -29.87 5.47
CA TYR A 527 1.67 -29.08 4.42
C TYR A 527 1.11 -29.40 3.04
N GLN A 528 0.79 -30.67 2.77
CA GLN A 528 0.21 -31.10 1.50
C GLN A 528 -1.13 -30.41 1.26
N LYS A 529 -1.97 -30.27 2.30
CA LYS A 529 -3.21 -29.48 2.22
C LYS A 529 -2.97 -28.02 1.83
N VAL A 530 -1.88 -27.39 2.27
CA VAL A 530 -1.54 -26.01 1.84
C VAL A 530 -1.36 -25.95 0.32
N ILE A 531 -0.66 -26.94 -0.24
CA ILE A 531 -0.36 -27.01 -1.68
C ILE A 531 -1.64 -27.26 -2.48
N GLU A 532 -2.52 -28.12 -1.98
CA GLU A 532 -3.77 -28.50 -2.64
C GLU A 532 -4.83 -27.40 -2.56
N MET A 533 -5.00 -26.79 -1.40
CA MET A 533 -6.04 -25.78 -1.17
C MET A 533 -5.64 -24.39 -1.66
N TYR A 534 -4.34 -24.07 -1.65
CA TYR A 534 -3.82 -22.73 -1.94
C TYR A 534 -2.61 -22.75 -2.89
N PRO A 535 -2.72 -23.35 -4.10
CA PRO A 535 -1.58 -23.62 -4.98
C PRO A 535 -0.79 -22.38 -5.40
N ASP A 536 -1.46 -21.23 -5.54
CA ASP A 536 -0.86 -19.96 -5.95
C ASP A 536 -0.35 -19.10 -4.78
N SER A 537 -0.51 -19.58 -3.53
CA SER A 537 -0.05 -18.86 -2.35
C SER A 537 1.46 -19.01 -2.14
N LYS A 538 2.08 -18.00 -1.50
CA LYS A 538 3.48 -18.10 -1.06
C LYS A 538 3.70 -19.30 -0.11
N GLN A 539 2.67 -19.62 0.67
CA GLN A 539 2.64 -20.72 1.63
C GLN A 539 2.73 -22.09 0.96
N ALA A 540 2.14 -22.30 -0.21
CA ALA A 540 2.31 -23.55 -0.95
C ALA A 540 3.78 -23.78 -1.32
N GLY A 541 4.49 -22.72 -1.74
CA GLY A 541 5.94 -22.78 -1.96
C GLY A 541 6.72 -23.11 -0.68
N PHE A 542 6.37 -22.51 0.46
CA PHE A 542 6.99 -22.83 1.76
C PHE A 542 6.70 -24.27 2.20
N ALA A 543 5.47 -24.76 1.98
CA ALA A 543 5.04 -26.10 2.34
C ALA A 543 5.82 -27.17 1.58
N ARG A 544 5.99 -27.03 0.25
CA ARG A 544 6.82 -27.93 -0.57
C ARG A 544 8.24 -28.06 -0.02
N ARG A 545 8.85 -26.93 0.35
CA ARG A 545 10.20 -26.91 0.95
C ARG A 545 10.25 -27.63 2.28
N ARG A 546 9.27 -27.42 3.16
CA ARG A 546 9.22 -28.10 4.47
C ARG A 546 9.04 -29.61 4.32
N ILE A 547 8.18 -30.06 3.40
CA ILE A 547 8.03 -31.49 3.08
C ILE A 547 9.35 -32.09 2.61
N ALA A 548 10.03 -31.45 1.66
CA ALA A 548 11.31 -31.93 1.14
C ALA A 548 12.37 -32.06 2.26
N VAL A 549 12.43 -31.09 3.18
CA VAL A 549 13.31 -31.16 4.35
C VAL A 549 12.96 -32.33 5.26
N ILE A 550 11.68 -32.60 5.49
CA ILE A 550 11.23 -33.73 6.33
C ILE A 550 11.58 -35.06 5.68
N GLN A 551 11.38 -35.19 4.36
CA GLN A 551 11.71 -36.40 3.60
C GLN A 551 13.22 -36.65 3.60
N ASP A 552 14.03 -35.61 3.38
CA ASP A 552 15.49 -35.69 3.48
C ASP A 552 15.95 -36.17 4.86
N MET A 553 15.33 -35.66 5.94
CA MET A 553 15.58 -36.13 7.31
C MET A 553 15.22 -37.62 7.52
N GLN A 554 14.20 -38.12 6.82
CA GLN A 554 13.76 -39.52 6.91
C GLN A 554 14.64 -40.46 6.05
N ASP A 555 15.14 -40.00 4.91
CA ASP A 555 15.94 -40.78 3.96
C ASP A 555 17.42 -40.95 4.41
N HIS A 556 17.90 -40.15 5.36
CA HIS A 556 19.31 -40.16 5.82
C HIS A 556 19.66 -41.24 6.88
N ALA A 557 19.06 -42.43 6.77
CA ALA A 557 19.71 -43.69 7.17
C ALA A 557 20.49 -44.24 5.95
N VAL A 558 21.76 -43.81 5.80
CA VAL A 558 22.67 -43.90 4.63
C VAL A 558 22.60 -45.18 3.76
N PRO A 559 22.45 -45.03 2.42
CA PRO A 559 23.36 -45.65 1.42
C PRO A 559 23.65 -44.73 0.17
N PRO A 560 24.52 -45.13 -0.81
CA PRO A 560 25.44 -44.23 -1.53
C PRO A 560 24.90 -43.53 -2.80
N ARG A 561 25.63 -42.49 -3.22
CA ARG A 561 25.36 -41.55 -4.33
C ARG A 561 25.14 -42.22 -5.69
N PRO A 562 24.22 -41.69 -6.54
CA PRO A 562 24.27 -41.90 -7.98
C PRO A 562 25.24 -40.92 -8.65
N GLU A 563 26.04 -41.41 -9.61
CA GLU A 563 26.81 -40.59 -10.55
C GLU A 563 25.84 -39.87 -11.51
N MET A 564 26.06 -38.56 -11.75
CA MET A 564 25.31 -37.80 -12.75
C MET A 564 26.15 -37.49 -13.99
N ASN A 565 25.50 -37.68 -15.15
CA ASN A 565 26.01 -37.56 -16.51
C ASN A 565 26.08 -36.08 -16.96
N GLN A 566 27.13 -35.71 -17.70
CA GLN A 566 27.47 -34.32 -18.05
C GLN A 566 26.79 -33.77 -19.33
N SER A 567 25.49 -33.95 -19.56
CA SER A 567 24.90 -33.56 -20.87
C SER A 567 23.60 -32.76 -20.88
N GLU A 568 23.30 -31.98 -19.84
CA GLU A 568 22.19 -31.00 -19.89
C GLU A 568 22.67 -29.67 -19.28
N THR A 569 23.20 -28.78 -20.14
CA THR A 569 23.59 -27.42 -19.76
C THR A 569 22.62 -26.42 -20.41
N GLY A 570 21.48 -26.20 -19.76
CA GLY A 570 20.65 -25.02 -19.97
C GLY A 570 21.27 -23.80 -19.30
N GLN A 571 21.32 -22.66 -19.99
CA GLN A 571 21.84 -21.40 -19.44
C GLN A 571 20.99 -20.91 -18.26
N ILE A 572 21.51 -21.07 -17.04
CA ILE A 572 20.94 -20.50 -15.82
C ILE A 572 21.29 -19.00 -15.78
N SER A 573 20.27 -18.13 -15.80
CA SER A 573 20.45 -16.68 -15.74
C SER A 573 21.05 -16.22 -14.40
N ALA A 574 21.92 -15.22 -14.43
CA ALA A 574 22.71 -14.74 -13.29
C ALA A 574 21.92 -14.14 -12.11
N ASP A 575 20.59 -14.04 -12.19
CA ASP A 575 19.74 -13.42 -11.15
C ASP A 575 19.17 -14.40 -10.11
N CYS A 576 19.48 -15.71 -10.19
CA CYS A 576 18.88 -16.75 -9.34
C CYS A 576 19.91 -17.63 -8.57
N SER A 577 20.87 -17.06 -7.82
CA SER A 577 21.82 -17.89 -7.03
C SER A 577 22.24 -17.27 -5.69
N CYS A 578 21.29 -16.97 -4.79
CA CYS A 578 21.61 -16.33 -3.51
C CYS A 578 22.58 -17.14 -2.62
N GLY A 579 22.48 -18.47 -2.62
CA GLY A 579 23.39 -19.37 -1.88
C GLY A 579 24.83 -19.34 -2.39
N PRO A 580 25.09 -19.71 -3.67
CA PRO A 580 26.43 -19.64 -4.27
C PRO A 580 27.04 -18.24 -4.20
N SER A 581 26.22 -17.19 -4.38
CA SER A 581 26.67 -15.80 -4.23
C SER A 581 27.12 -15.50 -2.79
N ALA A 582 26.35 -15.91 -1.79
CA ALA A 582 26.71 -15.73 -0.37
C ALA A 582 27.99 -16.51 -0.01
N LEU A 583 28.20 -17.68 -0.63
CA LEU A 583 29.42 -18.47 -0.49
C LEU A 583 30.66 -17.75 -1.03
N VAL A 584 30.56 -17.17 -2.23
CA VAL A 584 31.63 -16.36 -2.83
C VAL A 584 31.97 -15.15 -1.95
N VAL A 585 30.94 -14.44 -1.45
CA VAL A 585 31.14 -13.28 -0.57
C VAL A 585 31.82 -13.66 0.74
N LEU A 586 31.34 -14.71 1.43
CA LEU A 586 31.94 -15.14 2.69
C LEU A 586 33.38 -15.67 2.52
N ALA A 587 33.65 -16.42 1.45
CA ALA A 587 35.00 -16.85 1.13
C ALA A 587 35.94 -15.66 0.84
N GLY A 588 35.44 -14.64 0.13
CA GLY A 588 36.16 -13.40 -0.11
C GLY A 588 36.55 -12.66 1.17
N LEU A 589 35.66 -12.63 2.18
CA LEU A 589 35.98 -12.08 3.52
C LEU A 589 37.09 -12.86 4.24
N LEU A 590 37.26 -14.15 3.92
CA LEU A 590 38.38 -14.96 4.40
C LEU A 590 39.63 -14.79 3.53
N GLY A 591 39.58 -14.07 2.41
CA GLY A 591 40.67 -13.91 1.46
C GLY A 591 40.84 -15.11 0.52
N VAL A 592 39.75 -15.82 0.20
CA VAL A 592 39.70 -16.90 -0.80
C VAL A 592 38.78 -16.47 -1.93
N SER A 593 39.29 -16.45 -3.16
CA SER A 593 38.50 -16.15 -4.35
C SER A 593 37.84 -17.42 -4.88
N LEU A 594 36.53 -17.39 -5.09
CA LEU A 594 35.72 -18.47 -5.63
C LEU A 594 34.96 -17.99 -6.87
N ASP A 595 34.81 -18.86 -7.88
CA ASP A 595 34.00 -18.57 -9.07
C ASP A 595 32.51 -18.85 -8.82
N GLY A 596 31.65 -17.89 -9.15
CA GLY A 596 30.20 -17.99 -8.86
C GLY A 596 29.45 -19.03 -9.69
N GLN A 597 29.82 -19.22 -10.96
CA GLN A 597 29.20 -20.25 -11.81
C GLN A 597 29.63 -21.65 -11.35
N GLU A 598 30.90 -21.81 -11.02
CA GLU A 598 31.43 -23.05 -10.48
C GLU A 598 30.79 -23.41 -9.13
N MET A 599 30.59 -22.43 -8.24
CA MET A 599 29.90 -22.66 -6.96
C MET A 599 28.43 -23.03 -7.15
N THR A 600 27.77 -22.50 -8.17
CA THR A 600 26.39 -22.86 -8.51
C THR A 600 26.30 -24.33 -8.93
N GLN A 601 27.26 -24.80 -9.75
CA GLN A 601 27.33 -26.20 -10.15
C GLN A 601 27.68 -27.12 -8.97
N LEU A 602 28.72 -26.79 -8.21
CA LEU A 602 29.17 -27.62 -7.08
C LEU A 602 28.18 -27.68 -5.92
N ALA A 603 27.38 -26.62 -5.73
CA ALA A 603 26.35 -26.60 -4.71
C ALA A 603 25.08 -27.36 -5.12
N GLY A 604 25.00 -27.84 -6.37
CA GLY A 604 23.82 -28.51 -6.89
C GLY A 604 22.61 -27.58 -7.00
N THR A 605 22.85 -26.32 -7.39
CA THR A 605 21.77 -25.35 -7.59
C THR A 605 20.91 -25.74 -8.79
N ASP A 606 19.60 -25.85 -8.61
CA ASP A 606 18.67 -26.24 -9.69
C ASP A 606 18.38 -25.10 -10.68
N GLU A 607 17.60 -25.41 -11.73
CA GLU A 607 17.19 -24.44 -12.77
C GLU A 607 16.35 -23.28 -12.22
N GLN A 608 15.77 -23.43 -11.02
CA GLN A 608 15.01 -22.37 -10.32
C GLN A 608 15.89 -21.53 -9.40
N GLY A 609 17.18 -21.84 -9.28
CA GLY A 609 18.13 -21.14 -8.42
C GLY A 609 18.16 -21.59 -6.96
N LEU A 610 17.55 -22.73 -6.65
CA LEU A 610 17.44 -23.24 -5.28
C LEU A 610 18.70 -24.01 -4.88
N THR A 611 19.21 -23.73 -3.68
CA THR A 611 20.43 -24.37 -3.16
C THR A 611 20.21 -24.77 -1.70
N SER A 612 20.72 -25.93 -1.27
CA SER A 612 20.66 -26.34 0.14
C SER A 612 21.90 -25.90 0.92
N MET A 613 21.78 -25.72 2.23
CA MET A 613 22.94 -25.41 3.09
C MET A 613 23.99 -26.53 3.06
N TYR A 614 23.54 -27.78 2.87
CA TYR A 614 24.41 -28.92 2.65
C TYR A 614 25.17 -28.81 1.32
N GLY A 615 24.48 -28.46 0.23
CA GLY A 615 25.09 -28.22 -1.08
C GLY A 615 26.17 -27.13 -1.01
N LEU A 616 25.88 -26.01 -0.35
CA LEU A 616 26.87 -24.94 -0.10
C LEU A 616 28.08 -25.43 0.71
N ALA A 617 27.85 -26.23 1.75
CA ALA A 617 28.93 -26.80 2.55
C ALA A 617 29.81 -27.75 1.72
N GLN A 618 29.22 -28.56 0.84
CA GLN A 618 29.96 -29.44 -0.06
C GLN A 618 30.77 -28.64 -1.10
N ALA A 619 30.18 -27.59 -1.68
CA ALA A 619 30.87 -26.70 -2.61
C ALA A 619 32.10 -26.03 -1.97
N ALA A 620 31.96 -25.51 -0.75
CA ALA A 620 33.10 -24.98 0.01
C ALA A 620 34.18 -26.03 0.27
N ARG A 621 33.79 -27.24 0.69
CA ARG A 621 34.73 -28.34 0.97
C ARG A 621 35.48 -28.78 -0.27
N ALA A 622 34.82 -28.83 -1.43
CA ALA A 622 35.45 -29.10 -2.72
C ALA A 622 36.53 -28.06 -3.08
N LYS A 623 36.48 -26.86 -2.48
CA LYS A 623 37.46 -25.78 -2.65
C LYS A 623 38.48 -25.67 -1.51
N GLY A 624 38.61 -26.72 -0.69
CA GLY A 624 39.57 -26.73 0.41
C GLY A 624 39.18 -25.80 1.55
N LEU A 625 37.89 -25.49 1.73
CA LEU A 625 37.41 -24.79 2.91
C LEU A 625 36.76 -25.78 3.87
N LYS A 626 36.98 -25.60 5.17
CA LYS A 626 36.21 -26.32 6.18
C LYS A 626 34.86 -25.60 6.34
N ALA A 627 33.78 -26.30 6.02
CA ALA A 627 32.42 -25.77 6.12
C ALA A 627 31.62 -26.53 7.19
N THR A 628 31.06 -25.82 8.16
CA THR A 628 30.31 -26.40 9.28
C THR A 628 28.94 -25.73 9.41
N GLY A 629 27.87 -26.51 9.24
CA GLY A 629 26.51 -26.06 9.52
C GLY A 629 26.22 -26.15 11.00
N MET A 630 25.66 -25.10 11.61
CA MET A 630 25.30 -25.05 13.01
C MET A 630 23.90 -24.47 13.19
N LYS A 631 23.22 -24.92 14.24
CA LYS A 631 22.01 -24.27 14.75
C LYS A 631 22.38 -23.49 16.00
N LEU A 632 22.14 -22.18 15.99
CA LEU A 632 22.54 -21.26 17.04
C LEU A 632 21.32 -20.48 17.55
N SER A 633 21.35 -20.09 18.83
CA SER A 633 20.52 -18.98 19.31
C SER A 633 21.10 -17.65 18.81
N PHE A 634 20.32 -16.58 18.86
CA PHE A 634 20.85 -15.25 18.51
C PHE A 634 21.98 -14.82 19.46
N GLU A 635 21.89 -15.19 20.73
CA GLU A 635 22.94 -14.90 21.72
C GLU A 635 24.25 -15.62 21.38
N ASP A 636 24.17 -16.87 20.91
CA ASP A 636 25.35 -17.62 20.47
C ASP A 636 25.93 -17.09 19.16
N LEU A 637 25.06 -16.63 18.23
CA LEU A 637 25.49 -15.95 17.01
C LEU A 637 26.22 -14.64 17.31
N ASN A 638 25.74 -13.86 18.27
CA ASN A 638 26.40 -12.65 18.77
C ASN A 638 27.79 -12.97 19.36
N LYS A 639 27.88 -14.03 20.17
CA LYS A 639 29.15 -14.48 20.79
C LYS A 639 30.13 -15.09 19.79
N LEU A 640 29.66 -15.63 18.66
CA LEU A 640 30.49 -16.29 17.65
C LEU A 640 31.55 -15.34 17.07
N GLY A 641 31.21 -14.05 16.91
CA GLY A 641 32.16 -13.00 16.53
C GLY A 641 32.82 -13.17 15.16
N LYS A 642 32.26 -14.02 14.28
CA LYS A 642 32.78 -14.30 12.94
C LYS A 642 31.68 -14.16 11.89
N PRO A 643 32.01 -13.80 10.64
CA PRO A 643 31.04 -13.80 9.55
C PRO A 643 30.51 -15.19 9.24
N VAL A 644 29.22 -15.29 8.94
CA VAL A 644 28.53 -16.55 8.62
C VAL A 644 27.54 -16.37 7.48
N ILE A 645 27.15 -17.47 6.83
CA ILE A 645 25.99 -17.47 5.94
C ILE A 645 24.76 -17.87 6.78
N ALA A 646 23.77 -17.00 6.87
CA ALA A 646 22.49 -17.29 7.51
C ALA A 646 21.44 -17.67 6.47
N PHE A 647 20.58 -18.64 6.84
CA PHE A 647 19.41 -18.98 6.05
C PHE A 647 18.18 -18.28 6.63
N VAL A 648 17.62 -17.35 5.86
CA VAL A 648 16.54 -16.45 6.29
C VAL A 648 15.31 -16.60 5.39
N GLY A 649 14.12 -16.42 5.98
CA GLY A 649 12.83 -16.49 5.30
C GLY A 649 12.55 -17.83 4.61
N GLY A 650 13.26 -18.90 4.99
CA GLY A 650 13.14 -20.23 4.40
C GLY A 650 13.48 -20.33 2.89
N THR A 651 14.10 -19.30 2.31
CA THR A 651 14.39 -19.22 0.85
C THR A 651 15.65 -18.47 0.47
N HIS A 652 16.23 -17.69 1.39
CA HIS A 652 17.31 -16.78 1.07
C HIS A 652 18.54 -17.05 1.93
N PHE A 653 19.71 -17.02 1.30
CA PHE A 653 20.99 -17.00 1.99
C PHE A 653 21.55 -15.59 1.97
N THR A 654 21.94 -15.12 3.16
CA THR A 654 22.59 -13.82 3.34
C THR A 654 23.86 -13.99 4.17
N VAL A 655 24.85 -13.13 3.95
CA VAL A 655 26.09 -13.15 4.75
C VAL A 655 25.93 -12.19 5.91
N ILE A 656 25.96 -12.71 7.13
CA ILE A 656 25.98 -11.91 8.35
C ILE A 656 27.43 -11.61 8.67
N LYS A 657 27.84 -10.35 8.55
CA LYS A 657 29.20 -9.90 8.92
C LYS A 657 29.35 -9.77 10.43
N ARG A 658 28.31 -9.24 11.09
CA ARG A 658 28.28 -9.00 12.53
C ARG A 658 26.85 -9.11 13.06
N ALA A 659 26.67 -9.83 14.16
CA ALA A 659 25.45 -9.77 14.98
C ALA A 659 25.78 -8.98 16.26
N GLY A 660 25.26 -7.76 16.39
CA GLY A 660 25.35 -6.96 17.60
C GLY A 660 24.22 -7.27 18.59
N LYS A 661 24.13 -6.50 19.68
CA LYS A 661 23.11 -6.72 20.72
C LYS A 661 21.71 -6.36 20.24
N THR A 662 21.60 -5.36 19.37
CA THR A 662 20.34 -4.78 18.89
C THR A 662 20.24 -4.74 17.36
N ASP A 663 21.32 -5.07 16.66
CA ASP A 663 21.44 -4.94 15.21
C ASP A 663 22.17 -6.12 14.57
N VAL A 664 21.94 -6.33 13.27
CA VAL A 664 22.60 -7.34 12.46
C VAL A 664 23.08 -6.67 11.17
N VAL A 665 24.34 -6.87 10.83
CA VAL A 665 24.95 -6.32 9.61
C VAL A 665 25.03 -7.41 8.55
N GLU A 666 24.23 -7.26 7.51
CA GLU A 666 24.19 -8.14 6.34
C GLU A 666 25.05 -7.59 5.20
N ALA A 667 25.71 -8.47 4.43
CA ALA A 667 26.39 -8.10 3.21
C ALA A 667 25.42 -8.19 2.02
N ASN A 668 25.24 -7.08 1.30
CA ASN A 668 24.41 -7.01 0.09
C ASN A 668 25.17 -7.58 -1.13
N LYS A 669 24.42 -8.06 -2.14
CA LYS A 669 24.90 -8.62 -3.42
C LYS A 669 25.88 -7.72 -4.20
N LYS A 670 25.88 -6.40 -3.96
CA LYS A 670 26.78 -5.41 -4.60
C LYS A 670 27.98 -4.98 -3.74
N GLY A 671 28.25 -5.66 -2.62
CA GLY A 671 29.38 -5.35 -1.72
C GLY A 671 29.10 -4.30 -0.64
N GLY A 672 27.90 -3.70 -0.61
CA GLY A 672 27.44 -2.80 0.47
C GLY A 672 26.97 -3.56 1.72
N GLU A 673 26.75 -2.83 2.81
CA GLU A 673 26.23 -3.38 4.07
C GLU A 673 24.80 -2.90 4.32
N THR A 674 23.97 -3.75 4.88
CA THR A 674 22.62 -3.40 5.33
C THR A 674 22.51 -3.73 6.80
N VAL A 675 22.13 -2.73 7.60
CA VAL A 675 21.91 -2.91 9.04
C VAL A 675 20.43 -3.12 9.25
N ILE A 676 20.06 -4.28 9.80
CA ILE A 676 18.69 -4.60 10.17
C ILE A 676 18.60 -4.76 11.69
N SER A 677 17.41 -4.56 12.24
CA SER A 677 17.21 -4.77 13.68
C SER A 677 17.37 -6.25 14.03
N GLN A 678 17.85 -6.52 15.25
CA GLN A 678 17.91 -7.88 15.80
C GLN A 678 16.54 -8.57 15.77
N GLU A 679 15.46 -7.80 15.97
CA GLU A 679 14.09 -8.29 15.92
C GLU A 679 13.69 -8.75 14.51
N ASP A 680 13.93 -7.92 13.49
CA ASP A 680 13.55 -8.23 12.11
C ASP A 680 14.35 -9.40 11.54
N PHE A 681 15.64 -9.49 11.89
CA PHE A 681 16.45 -10.65 11.57
C PHE A 681 15.88 -11.93 12.21
N CYS A 682 15.60 -11.91 13.52
CA CYS A 682 15.11 -13.09 14.23
C CYS A 682 13.69 -13.53 13.82
N ARG A 683 12.90 -12.65 13.19
CA ARG A 683 11.60 -13.00 12.60
C ARG A 683 11.73 -13.87 11.36
N THR A 684 12.84 -13.74 10.64
CA THR A 684 13.06 -14.44 9.37
C THR A 684 14.12 -15.54 9.48
N TRP A 685 15.05 -15.45 10.44
CA TRP A 685 16.11 -16.42 10.64
C TRP A 685 15.65 -17.64 11.44
N ASP A 686 15.84 -18.83 10.87
CA ASP A 686 15.41 -20.11 11.46
C ASP A 686 16.43 -20.72 12.45
N GLY A 687 17.50 -19.98 12.77
CA GLY A 687 18.57 -20.42 13.69
C GLY A 687 19.74 -21.14 13.01
N TYR A 688 19.68 -21.41 11.70
CA TYR A 688 20.73 -22.12 10.97
C TYR A 688 21.74 -21.19 10.34
N VAL A 689 23.03 -21.51 10.50
CA VAL A 689 24.15 -20.80 9.88
C VAL A 689 25.16 -21.79 9.30
N LEU A 690 25.88 -21.35 8.27
CA LEU A 690 27.05 -22.02 7.74
C LEU A 690 28.30 -21.18 8.05
N ILE A 691 29.25 -21.82 8.73
CA ILE A 691 30.55 -21.25 9.12
C ILE A 691 31.61 -21.79 8.17
N LEU A 692 32.48 -20.91 7.68
CA LEU A 692 33.63 -21.28 6.85
C LEU A 692 34.94 -20.97 7.57
N GLU A 693 35.90 -21.89 7.45
CA GLU A 693 37.27 -21.74 7.94
C GLU A 693 38.25 -22.17 6.85
N LYS A 694 39.42 -21.53 6.77
CA LYS A 694 40.52 -22.03 5.94
C LYS A 694 41.03 -23.33 6.55
N THR A 695 41.22 -24.38 5.74
CA THR A 695 42.07 -25.49 6.17
C THR A 695 43.51 -25.00 6.26
N ALA A 696 44.16 -25.31 7.38
CA ALA A 696 45.55 -24.92 7.66
C ALA A 696 46.55 -25.55 6.67
#